data_AF-A0A516IQA9-F1
#
_entry.id   AF-A0A516IQA9-F1
#
_cell.length_a   1.000
_cell.length_b   1.000
_cell.length_c   1.000
_cell.angle_alpha   90.00
_cell.angle_beta   90.00
_cell.angle_gamma   90.00
#
_symmetry.space_group_name_H-M   'P 1'
#
loop_
_entity.id
_entity.type
_entity.pdbx_description
1 polymer ?
#
loop_
_entity_poly.entity_id
_entity_poly.type
_entity_poly.pdbx_seq_one_letter_code
_entity_poly.pdbx_strand_id
1 'polypeptide(L)'
;MSIMDNSAIERIATPELAADTLALLEKYRSNDDVVFFIGRLVWQGNMASCAPLLLEIAADTTRGKYARIAAIRGVMSVGADELKDQLWHRIADDPALLDRAVFAELLDWAPLTTRGVDLVLRTLDHTAPHERFKATGLVHAMHEFIERLPVMADAADVHPLGQLIDGFSRFLEREPYVERGECHVSEEFAWLMPAALHAVDRLVAARSTAALQPTTLAVLRNTPALRFWRSGDIDEYKTSLSQNVHRWRELNDLLYWTSVAACRARMEAKGEVLRDDWQMAFIGHFWGFGPEDFDRCLAWIAEKDGDDRYIALSRCIQLYIQADRPSAWLEPLRAAVAEDPGLSEFLESRLNPKPSPAMERMDAEHRRWKRKNDARNRKHKKDREDWVRALQANPDRILHPVGLKPGEFSGDQYHLLLSAMSSGVSTSREDGADWRALIPEFGEPVARAYRDAAIAHWRIYRPTLRSEGADTGSTPYSLIFAMTGLAIEANEDSAFAQRLTPDEARLAFRYVTWELNGFPGWFEQLYRAFPDIGREAVTTELLWELKHSVGEQPLHYVLHDILYHAPWLHAEVGSLILDWLRANDITNADALRYSLNILAGSGVAPETLAELSATKATETVLDEQRPRWFAMWVDTDPSAAIPVLESHLAGLSPEDGSEFAQQFIVALLGDRHGAGVRVGAYRNAHDLKTLYVLMHRYIRVTEDIERAGKGVYSPTTRDNAQEARNTLFNMLIEVPGPDAYAAMKALEQEHPEPEYRSWMALRARQRATQDADEPLWSVERVRDFVRMNPADSAAS
;
A
#
# COMPACT_ATOMS: atom_id res chain seq x y z
N MET A 1 9.45 18.91 3.96
CA MET A 1 9.64 18.25 5.28
C MET A 1 9.73 19.34 6.34
N SER A 2 9.00 19.19 7.44
CA SER A 2 8.57 20.22 8.40
C SER A 2 9.71 21.00 9.06
N ILE A 3 9.57 22.32 9.07
CA ILE A 3 10.32 23.22 9.96
C ILE A 3 9.83 22.93 11.40
N MET A 4 10.75 22.45 12.24
CA MET A 4 10.70 22.39 13.71
C MET A 4 9.89 21.26 14.37
N ASP A 5 10.60 20.58 15.28
CA ASP A 5 10.16 19.48 16.15
C ASP A 5 9.17 20.00 17.20
N ASN A 6 7.98 19.38 17.28
CA ASN A 6 6.91 19.75 18.22
C ASN A 6 7.37 19.77 19.69
N SER A 7 8.38 18.96 20.03
CA SER A 7 8.91 18.87 21.39
C SER A 7 9.67 20.12 21.84
N ALA A 8 10.17 20.95 20.90
CA ALA A 8 10.93 22.15 21.23
C ALA A 8 10.02 23.31 21.68
N ILE A 9 8.82 23.43 21.10
CA ILE A 9 7.85 24.47 21.47
C ILE A 9 7.30 24.20 22.87
N GLU A 10 7.03 22.92 23.19
CA GLU A 10 6.48 22.51 24.49
C GLU A 10 7.41 22.88 25.65
N ARG A 11 8.74 22.79 25.44
CA ARG A 11 9.75 23.12 26.47
C ARG A 11 9.80 24.59 26.84
N ILE A 12 9.38 25.50 25.95
CA ILE A 12 9.45 26.95 26.17
C ILE A 12 8.07 27.58 26.44
N ALA A 13 6.98 26.84 26.18
CA ALA A 13 5.62 27.32 26.32
C ALA A 13 5.23 27.44 27.81
N THR A 14 5.39 28.63 28.41
CA THR A 14 5.03 28.90 29.81
C THR A 14 3.98 30.01 29.89
N PRO A 15 3.04 29.98 30.87
CA PRO A 15 2.01 31.01 31.01
C PRO A 15 2.57 32.44 31.19
N GLU A 16 3.80 32.57 31.69
CA GLU A 16 4.48 33.86 31.91
C GLU A 16 4.74 34.62 30.60
N LEU A 17 4.89 33.91 29.48
CA LEU A 17 5.11 34.51 28.15
C LEU A 17 3.84 35.04 27.49
N ALA A 18 2.67 34.97 28.15
CA ALA A 18 1.39 35.32 27.56
C ALA A 18 1.34 36.78 27.05
N ALA A 19 1.93 37.73 27.77
CA ALA A 19 1.96 39.14 27.38
C ALA A 19 2.84 39.38 26.14
N ASP A 20 4.04 38.79 26.11
CA ASP A 20 4.95 38.89 24.97
C ASP A 20 4.39 38.17 23.74
N THR A 21 3.76 37.01 23.95
CA THR A 21 3.11 36.22 22.90
C THR A 21 1.94 36.99 22.28
N LEU A 22 1.13 37.66 23.11
CA LEU A 22 0.06 38.53 22.64
C LEU A 22 0.61 39.71 21.82
N ALA A 23 1.66 40.39 22.29
CA ALA A 23 2.28 41.49 21.55
C ALA A 23 2.87 41.04 20.19
N LEU A 24 3.47 39.85 20.14
CA LEU A 24 3.96 39.25 18.90
C LEU A 24 2.80 38.88 17.96
N LEU A 25 1.72 38.33 18.50
CA LEU A 25 0.54 37.99 17.71
C LEU A 25 -0.11 39.25 17.13
N GLU A 26 -0.23 40.33 17.90
CA GLU A 26 -0.74 41.63 17.42
C GLU A 26 0.12 42.19 16.29
N LYS A 27 1.44 42.16 16.46
CA LYS A 27 2.41 42.70 15.50
C LYS A 27 2.45 41.91 14.19
N TYR A 28 2.38 40.58 14.26
CA TYR A 28 2.56 39.68 13.12
C TYR A 28 1.29 38.95 12.69
N ARG A 29 0.11 39.43 13.12
CA ARG A 29 -1.21 38.83 12.81
C ARG A 29 -1.46 38.55 11.33
N SER A 30 -0.80 39.29 10.44
CA SER A 30 -0.96 39.13 8.99
C SER A 30 -0.10 38.00 8.39
N ASN A 31 0.86 37.43 9.12
CA ASN A 31 1.75 36.38 8.62
C ASN A 31 1.31 34.98 9.09
N ASP A 32 0.88 34.13 8.17
CA ASP A 32 0.33 32.80 8.49
C ASP A 32 1.34 31.85 9.12
N ASP A 33 2.60 31.88 8.71
CA ASP A 33 3.64 31.01 9.29
C ASP A 33 3.93 31.38 10.75
N VAL A 34 3.93 32.70 11.04
CA VAL A 34 4.10 33.21 12.41
C VAL A 34 2.89 32.87 13.27
N VAL A 35 1.67 33.05 12.75
CA VAL A 35 0.44 32.68 13.47
C VAL A 35 0.39 31.19 13.74
N PHE A 36 0.77 30.35 12.78
CA PHE A 36 0.83 28.90 12.95
C PHE A 36 1.74 28.50 14.12
N PHE A 37 2.89 29.15 14.26
CA PHE A 37 3.81 28.94 15.37
C PHE A 37 3.23 29.48 16.69
N ILE A 38 2.77 30.73 16.71
CA ILE A 38 2.27 31.38 17.93
C ILE A 38 1.01 30.67 18.47
N GLY A 39 0.10 30.23 17.61
CA GLY A 39 -1.10 29.49 18.02
C GLY A 39 -0.75 28.20 18.77
N ARG A 40 0.32 27.51 18.37
CA ARG A 40 0.83 26.32 19.08
C ARG A 40 1.46 26.68 20.43
N LEU A 41 2.23 27.77 20.48
CA LEU A 41 2.81 28.27 21.73
C LEU A 41 1.72 28.63 22.75
N VAL A 42 0.66 29.30 22.30
CA VAL A 42 -0.51 29.66 23.13
C VAL A 42 -1.21 28.42 23.67
N TRP A 43 -1.45 27.43 22.79
CA TRP A 43 -2.06 26.15 23.16
C TRP A 43 -1.24 25.42 24.24
N GLN A 44 0.06 25.22 24.00
CA GLN A 44 0.92 24.45 24.90
C GLN A 44 1.22 25.21 26.21
N GLY A 45 1.28 26.54 26.17
CA GLY A 45 1.62 27.39 27.32
C GLY A 45 0.41 27.85 28.14
N ASN A 46 -0.80 27.38 27.83
CA ASN A 46 -2.05 27.75 28.50
C ASN A 46 -2.29 29.27 28.60
N MET A 47 -2.07 30.00 27.49
CA MET A 47 -2.07 31.47 27.48
C MET A 47 -3.46 32.05 27.13
N ALA A 48 -4.41 31.97 28.06
CA ALA A 48 -5.81 32.35 27.82
C ALA A 48 -6.02 33.79 27.29
N SER A 49 -5.14 34.74 27.64
CA SER A 49 -5.22 36.13 27.17
C SER A 49 -5.08 36.28 25.65
N CYS A 50 -4.49 35.31 24.97
CA CYS A 50 -4.31 35.31 23.51
C CYS A 50 -5.52 34.78 22.74
N ALA A 51 -6.46 34.10 23.42
CA ALA A 51 -7.61 33.45 22.77
C ALA A 51 -8.51 34.40 21.97
N PRO A 52 -8.85 35.62 22.42
CA PRO A 52 -9.70 36.53 21.64
C PRO A 52 -9.10 36.88 20.26
N LEU A 53 -7.78 37.10 20.20
CA LEU A 53 -7.10 37.44 18.94
C LEU A 53 -6.97 36.21 18.02
N LEU A 54 -6.71 35.02 18.58
CA LEU A 54 -6.73 33.78 17.81
C LEU A 54 -8.13 33.47 17.26
N LEU A 55 -9.21 33.82 17.97
CA LEU A 55 -10.57 33.66 17.47
C LEU A 55 -10.80 34.48 16.19
N GLU A 56 -10.31 35.72 16.14
CA GLU A 56 -10.38 36.54 14.91
C GLU A 56 -9.69 35.84 13.74
N ILE A 57 -8.53 35.24 13.97
CA ILE A 57 -7.73 34.58 12.93
C ILE A 57 -8.35 33.24 12.50
N ALA A 58 -8.86 32.46 13.45
CA ALA A 58 -9.52 31.19 13.19
C ALA A 58 -10.78 31.36 12.31
N ALA A 59 -11.55 32.42 12.57
CA ALA A 59 -12.77 32.76 11.84
C ALA A 59 -12.51 33.50 10.52
N ASP A 60 -11.31 34.01 10.27
CA ASP A 60 -10.99 34.74 9.04
C ASP A 60 -10.73 33.76 7.87
N THR A 61 -11.65 33.76 6.90
CA THR A 61 -11.65 32.88 5.73
C THR A 61 -10.53 33.19 4.73
N THR A 62 -9.91 34.37 4.82
CA THR A 62 -8.79 34.76 3.94
C THR A 62 -7.44 34.18 4.39
N ARG A 63 -7.37 33.60 5.58
CA ARG A 63 -6.14 33.05 6.18
C ARG A 63 -5.84 31.64 5.68
N GLY A 64 -4.56 31.30 5.59
CA GLY A 64 -4.09 29.97 5.25
C GLY A 64 -4.56 28.91 6.25
N LYS A 65 -4.87 27.70 5.75
CA LYS A 65 -5.45 26.62 6.56
C LYS A 65 -4.66 26.26 7.81
N TYR A 66 -3.32 26.28 7.75
CA TYR A 66 -2.48 25.91 8.89
C TYR A 66 -2.55 26.96 10.02
N ALA A 67 -2.55 28.25 9.68
CA ALA A 67 -2.74 29.31 10.65
C ALA A 67 -4.12 29.21 11.34
N ARG A 68 -5.17 28.95 10.55
CA ARG A 68 -6.53 28.72 11.08
C ARG A 68 -6.60 27.52 12.02
N ILE A 69 -6.03 26.37 11.63
CA ILE A 69 -5.97 25.15 12.46
C ILE A 69 -5.26 25.44 13.80
N ALA A 70 -4.09 26.08 13.76
CA ALA A 70 -3.36 26.41 14.99
C ALA A 70 -4.14 27.39 15.89
N ALA A 71 -4.83 28.36 15.29
CA ALA A 71 -5.66 29.32 16.01
C ALA A 71 -6.89 28.65 16.64
N ILE A 72 -7.61 27.77 15.92
CA ILE A 72 -8.72 26.97 16.46
C ILE A 72 -8.24 26.17 17.67
N ARG A 73 -7.13 25.44 17.52
CA ARG A 73 -6.58 24.63 18.61
C ARG A 73 -6.24 25.47 19.84
N GLY A 74 -5.65 26.65 19.64
CA GLY A 74 -5.39 27.62 20.69
C GLY A 74 -6.68 28.03 21.41
N VAL A 75 -7.68 28.54 20.68
CA VAL A 75 -8.96 28.98 21.25
C VAL A 75 -9.68 27.85 21.99
N MET A 76 -9.80 26.67 21.38
CA MET A 76 -10.55 25.56 21.97
C MET A 76 -9.89 24.99 23.23
N SER A 77 -8.56 25.11 23.34
CA SER A 77 -7.82 24.62 24.49
C SER A 77 -7.80 25.59 25.66
N VAL A 78 -7.54 26.89 25.42
CA VAL A 78 -7.28 27.87 26.49
C VAL A 78 -8.37 28.93 26.66
N GLY A 79 -9.29 29.04 25.70
CA GLY A 79 -10.40 30.00 25.75
C GLY A 79 -11.45 29.63 26.79
N ALA A 80 -12.22 30.63 27.24
CA ALA A 80 -13.43 30.41 28.01
C ALA A 80 -14.55 29.79 27.14
N ASP A 81 -15.53 29.14 27.74
CA ASP A 81 -16.60 28.44 27.01
C ASP A 81 -17.41 29.39 26.10
N GLU A 82 -17.58 30.66 26.49
CA GLU A 82 -18.22 31.68 25.66
C GLU A 82 -17.44 31.95 24.36
N LEU A 83 -16.10 31.95 24.41
CA LEU A 83 -15.25 32.13 23.24
C LEU A 83 -15.27 30.91 22.33
N LYS A 84 -15.30 29.70 22.92
CA LYS A 84 -15.41 28.45 22.15
C LYS A 84 -16.75 28.38 21.42
N ASP A 85 -17.84 28.70 22.12
CA ASP A 85 -19.18 28.79 21.54
C ASP A 85 -19.25 29.86 20.45
N GLN A 86 -18.62 31.03 20.67
CA GLN A 86 -18.55 32.09 19.68
C GLN A 86 -17.78 31.64 18.42
N LEU A 87 -16.64 30.97 18.58
CA LEU A 87 -15.85 30.46 17.45
C LEU A 87 -16.66 29.44 16.63
N TRP A 88 -17.32 28.49 17.31
CA TRP A 88 -18.18 27.50 16.67
C TRP A 88 -19.27 28.13 15.83
N HIS A 89 -20.02 29.09 16.39
CA HIS A 89 -21.09 29.77 15.63
C HIS A 89 -20.53 30.61 14.49
N ARG A 90 -19.41 31.33 14.70
CA ARG A 90 -18.80 32.13 13.61
C ARG A 90 -18.37 31.27 12.43
N ILE A 91 -17.83 30.08 12.66
CA ILE A 91 -17.46 29.17 11.57
C ILE A 91 -18.71 28.52 10.98
N ALA A 92 -19.64 28.02 11.80
CA ALA A 92 -20.83 27.31 11.33
C ALA A 92 -21.79 28.20 10.52
N ASP A 93 -21.85 29.50 10.82
CA ASP A 93 -22.72 30.48 10.17
C ASP A 93 -22.02 31.27 9.04
N ASP A 94 -20.73 30.99 8.77
CA ASP A 94 -20.01 31.62 7.66
C ASP A 94 -20.44 30.98 6.32
N PRO A 95 -20.85 31.77 5.31
CA PRO A 95 -21.25 31.23 4.01
C PRO A 95 -20.08 30.81 3.11
N ALA A 96 -18.83 31.12 3.46
CA ALA A 96 -17.66 30.79 2.64
C ALA A 96 -17.32 29.29 2.71
N LEU A 97 -16.75 28.75 1.63
CA LEU A 97 -16.32 27.35 1.60
C LEU A 97 -15.23 27.07 2.65
N LEU A 98 -15.48 26.09 3.52
CA LEU A 98 -14.58 25.70 4.60
C LEU A 98 -13.63 24.58 4.15
N ASP A 99 -12.32 24.78 4.35
CA ASP A 99 -11.32 23.75 4.11
C ASP A 99 -11.57 22.54 5.04
N ARG A 100 -11.59 21.34 4.45
CA ARG A 100 -11.93 20.09 5.14
C ARG A 100 -10.97 19.77 6.30
N ALA A 101 -9.70 20.17 6.23
CA ALA A 101 -8.74 19.96 7.32
C ALA A 101 -8.98 20.95 8.48
N VAL A 102 -9.46 22.16 8.18
CA VAL A 102 -9.91 23.12 9.20
C VAL A 102 -11.16 22.59 9.91
N PHE A 103 -12.11 22.01 9.15
CA PHE A 103 -13.28 21.37 9.76
C PHE A 103 -12.91 20.15 10.61
N ALA A 104 -11.98 19.31 10.13
CA ALA A 104 -11.50 18.16 10.89
C ALA A 104 -10.95 18.56 12.27
N GLU A 105 -10.13 19.61 12.33
CA GLU A 105 -9.61 20.14 13.60
C GLU A 105 -10.74 20.61 14.52
N LEU A 106 -11.75 21.30 13.99
CA LEU A 106 -12.86 21.81 14.79
C LEU A 106 -13.69 20.66 15.39
N LEU A 107 -13.86 19.58 14.63
CA LEU A 107 -14.68 18.43 15.00
C LEU A 107 -14.17 17.68 16.25
N ASP A 108 -12.85 17.65 16.49
CA ASP A 108 -12.25 17.05 17.68
C ASP A 108 -12.77 17.69 18.99
N TRP A 109 -13.15 18.96 18.90
CA TRP A 109 -13.65 19.78 20.00
C TRP A 109 -15.17 19.94 20.01
N ALA A 110 -15.89 19.20 19.16
CA ALA A 110 -17.34 19.29 19.09
C ALA A 110 -18.00 18.82 20.39
N PRO A 111 -18.98 19.59 20.93
CA PRO A 111 -19.77 19.15 22.07
C PRO A 111 -20.51 17.84 21.76
N LEU A 112 -20.48 16.87 22.68
CA LEU A 112 -21.13 15.56 22.50
C LEU A 112 -22.64 15.61 22.82
N THR A 113 -23.31 16.64 22.32
CA THR A 113 -24.73 16.95 22.56
C THR A 113 -25.45 17.23 21.25
N THR A 114 -26.77 17.33 21.26
CA THR A 114 -27.55 17.72 20.08
C THR A 114 -27.23 19.11 19.56
N ARG A 115 -26.86 20.04 20.45
CA ARG A 115 -26.34 21.35 20.05
C ARG A 115 -25.02 21.23 19.29
N GLY A 116 -24.13 20.34 19.71
CA GLY A 116 -22.89 20.08 18.98
C GLY A 116 -23.13 19.41 17.62
N VAL A 117 -24.05 18.45 17.56
CA VAL A 117 -24.48 17.84 16.29
C VAL A 117 -25.04 18.88 15.32
N ASP A 118 -25.88 19.80 15.80
CA ASP A 118 -26.39 20.91 14.98
C ASP A 118 -25.26 21.78 14.40
N LEU A 119 -24.27 22.14 15.22
CA LEU A 119 -23.09 22.90 14.77
C LEU A 119 -22.29 22.15 13.70
N VAL A 120 -22.07 20.84 13.89
CA VAL A 120 -21.39 19.98 12.91
C VAL A 120 -22.15 19.94 11.59
N LEU A 121 -23.48 19.78 11.63
CA LEU A 121 -24.31 19.72 10.42
C LEU A 121 -24.36 21.06 9.68
N ARG A 122 -24.44 22.20 10.39
CA ARG A 122 -24.34 23.53 9.78
C ARG A 122 -22.98 23.77 9.13
N THR A 123 -21.91 23.33 9.79
CA THR A 123 -20.53 23.43 9.26
C THR A 123 -20.32 22.55 8.03
N LEU A 124 -20.91 21.36 8.01
CA LEU A 124 -20.85 20.44 6.89
C LEU A 124 -21.48 21.02 5.61
N ASP A 125 -22.48 21.91 5.73
CA ASP A 125 -23.23 22.47 4.61
C ASP A 125 -22.41 23.34 3.65
N HIS A 126 -21.37 23.99 4.17
CA HIS A 126 -20.46 24.84 3.41
C HIS A 126 -19.03 24.26 3.38
N THR A 127 -18.85 22.98 3.72
CA THR A 127 -17.53 22.34 3.65
C THR A 127 -17.12 22.11 2.20
N ALA A 128 -15.83 22.34 1.88
CA ALA A 128 -15.30 22.15 0.55
C ALA A 128 -15.52 20.71 0.03
N PRO A 129 -15.73 20.53 -1.29
CA PRO A 129 -16.01 19.22 -1.89
C PRO A 129 -14.96 18.15 -1.57
N HIS A 130 -15.40 16.90 -1.53
CA HIS A 130 -14.51 15.77 -1.26
C HIS A 130 -13.64 15.42 -2.49
N GLU A 131 -12.33 15.43 -2.30
CA GLU A 131 -11.34 15.01 -3.31
C GLU A 131 -10.70 13.67 -2.89
N ARG A 132 -10.92 12.61 -3.66
CA ARG A 132 -10.56 11.20 -3.34
C ARG A 132 -9.11 10.98 -2.86
N PHE A 133 -8.15 11.75 -3.35
CA PHE A 133 -6.72 11.56 -3.08
C PHE A 133 -6.12 12.61 -2.16
N LYS A 134 -6.95 13.51 -1.62
CA LYS A 134 -6.54 14.58 -0.73
C LYS A 134 -6.80 14.17 0.72
N ALA A 135 -5.74 13.76 1.40
CA ALA A 135 -5.81 13.47 2.83
C ALA A 135 -6.11 14.77 3.60
N THR A 136 -7.29 14.84 4.20
CA THR A 136 -7.77 16.00 4.97
C THR A 136 -8.04 15.67 6.44
N GLY A 137 -8.06 14.39 6.81
CA GLY A 137 -8.37 13.93 8.17
C GLY A 137 -9.87 13.95 8.53
N LEU A 138 -10.72 14.64 7.76
CA LEU A 138 -12.14 14.83 8.11
C LEU A 138 -12.93 13.53 8.24
N VAL A 139 -12.70 12.54 7.38
CA VAL A 139 -13.38 11.23 7.47
C VAL A 139 -13.05 10.58 8.81
N HIS A 140 -11.77 10.56 9.18
CA HIS A 140 -11.31 9.98 10.44
C HIS A 140 -11.90 10.72 11.65
N ALA A 141 -11.79 12.05 11.69
CA ALA A 141 -12.36 12.87 12.76
C ALA A 141 -13.88 12.67 12.90
N MET A 142 -14.60 12.47 11.79
CA MET A 142 -16.04 12.16 11.81
C MET A 142 -16.33 10.83 12.49
N HIS A 143 -15.54 9.79 12.20
CA HIS A 143 -15.68 8.50 12.87
C HIS A 143 -15.36 8.61 14.37
N GLU A 144 -14.33 9.35 14.77
CA GLU A 144 -14.01 9.56 16.19
C GLU A 144 -15.11 10.34 16.94
N PHE A 145 -15.67 11.38 16.32
CA PHE A 145 -16.81 12.11 16.86
C PHE A 145 -18.02 11.20 17.06
N ILE A 146 -18.35 10.38 16.04
CA ILE A 146 -19.44 9.41 16.11
C ILE A 146 -19.20 8.40 17.23
N GLU A 147 -17.98 7.91 17.41
CA GLU A 147 -17.66 6.95 18.47
C GLU A 147 -17.85 7.56 19.87
N ARG A 148 -17.47 8.83 20.04
CA ARG A 148 -17.61 9.56 21.31
C ARG A 148 -19.04 9.97 21.63
N LEU A 149 -19.93 10.11 20.64
CA LEU A 149 -21.31 10.50 20.89
C LEU A 149 -22.04 9.47 21.79
N PRO A 150 -22.89 9.91 22.72
CA PRO A 150 -23.55 8.98 23.61
C PRO A 150 -24.79 8.35 22.94
N VAL A 151 -24.98 7.04 23.16
CA VAL A 151 -26.25 6.37 22.83
C VAL A 151 -27.22 6.61 23.99
N MET A 152 -28.28 7.37 23.73
CA MET A 152 -29.29 7.72 24.73
C MET A 152 -30.29 6.57 24.93
N ALA A 153 -30.85 6.48 26.13
CA ALA A 153 -31.97 5.57 26.42
C ALA A 153 -33.20 5.98 25.61
N ASP A 154 -34.05 5.02 25.23
CA ASP A 154 -35.19 5.26 24.32
C ASP A 154 -36.26 6.20 24.89
N ALA A 155 -36.28 6.42 26.21
CA ALA A 155 -37.19 7.36 26.87
C ALA A 155 -36.66 8.81 26.88
N ALA A 156 -35.46 9.06 26.36
CA ALA A 156 -34.90 10.40 26.29
C ALA A 156 -35.56 11.21 25.17
N ASP A 157 -35.86 12.48 25.43
CA ASP A 157 -36.44 13.38 24.42
C ASP A 157 -35.45 13.75 23.30
N VAL A 158 -34.17 13.39 23.45
CA VAL A 158 -33.05 13.94 22.70
C VAL A 158 -32.06 12.83 22.36
N HIS A 159 -31.82 12.59 21.06
CA HIS A 159 -30.91 11.55 20.57
C HIS A 159 -29.84 12.15 19.63
N PRO A 160 -28.62 12.48 20.12
CA PRO A 160 -27.56 13.08 19.30
C PRO A 160 -27.19 12.26 18.06
N LEU A 161 -27.04 10.94 18.19
CA LEU A 161 -26.75 10.06 17.05
C LEU A 161 -27.90 10.00 16.05
N GLY A 162 -29.15 9.97 16.52
CA GLY A 162 -30.32 10.01 15.65
C GLY A 162 -30.39 11.31 14.84
N GLN A 163 -30.20 12.45 15.50
CA GLN A 163 -30.14 13.76 14.84
C GLN A 163 -29.00 13.84 13.81
N LEU A 164 -27.84 13.23 14.10
CA LEU A 164 -26.72 13.20 13.17
C LEU A 164 -27.06 12.39 11.91
N ILE A 165 -27.70 11.22 12.07
CA ILE A 165 -28.17 10.39 10.96
C ILE A 165 -29.21 11.14 10.12
N ASP A 166 -30.18 11.81 10.76
CA ASP A 166 -31.17 12.65 10.07
C ASP A 166 -30.50 13.75 9.25
N GLY A 167 -29.48 14.39 9.83
CA GLY A 167 -28.65 15.38 9.16
C GLY A 167 -27.91 14.81 7.95
N PHE A 168 -27.21 13.70 8.11
CA PHE A 168 -26.52 13.03 7.01
C PHE A 168 -27.47 12.58 5.90
N SER A 169 -28.67 12.10 6.23
CA SER A 169 -29.68 11.72 5.21
C SER A 169 -29.99 12.89 4.29
N ARG A 170 -30.15 14.11 4.83
CA ARG A 170 -30.41 15.32 4.03
C ARG A 170 -29.29 15.66 3.05
N PHE A 171 -28.05 15.32 3.37
CA PHE A 171 -26.91 15.48 2.45
C PHE A 171 -26.86 14.37 1.41
N LEU A 172 -27.07 13.12 1.84
CA LEU A 172 -27.08 11.95 0.98
C LEU A 172 -28.26 11.97 -0.02
N GLU A 173 -29.31 12.73 0.25
CA GLU A 173 -30.48 12.91 -0.64
C GLU A 173 -30.35 14.09 -1.61
N ARG A 174 -29.21 14.80 -1.65
CA ARG A 174 -29.01 15.91 -2.59
C ARG A 174 -28.66 15.42 -4.00
N GLU A 175 -29.35 15.96 -5.00
CA GLU A 175 -29.00 15.77 -6.40
C GLU A 175 -27.66 16.46 -6.75
N PRO A 176 -26.90 15.94 -7.73
CA PRO A 176 -27.16 14.75 -8.54
C PRO A 176 -26.90 13.45 -7.78
N TYR A 177 -27.70 12.42 -8.06
CA TYR A 177 -27.48 11.07 -7.53
C TYR A 177 -26.44 10.32 -8.35
N VAL A 178 -25.74 9.37 -7.73
CA VAL A 178 -24.82 8.45 -8.42
C VAL A 178 -25.54 7.79 -9.61
N GLU A 179 -25.12 8.17 -10.83
CA GLU A 179 -25.81 7.80 -12.07
C GLU A 179 -25.82 6.29 -12.29
N ARG A 180 -27.00 5.67 -12.08
CA ARG A 180 -27.53 4.44 -12.73
C ARG A 180 -28.91 4.03 -12.19
N GLY A 181 -29.82 5.01 -11.99
CA GLY A 181 -31.27 4.80 -11.77
C GLY A 181 -31.73 4.01 -10.55
N GLU A 182 -30.81 3.43 -9.77
CA GLU A 182 -31.13 2.48 -8.69
C GLU A 182 -30.51 2.86 -7.33
N CYS A 183 -29.63 3.86 -7.28
CA CYS A 183 -28.98 4.36 -6.07
C CYS A 183 -29.35 5.83 -5.85
N HIS A 184 -30.23 6.12 -4.89
CA HIS A 184 -30.58 7.50 -4.49
C HIS A 184 -29.62 8.00 -3.41
N VAL A 185 -28.35 8.15 -3.80
CA VAL A 185 -27.31 8.73 -2.96
C VAL A 185 -26.59 9.80 -3.75
N SER A 186 -26.43 10.98 -3.14
CA SER A 186 -25.74 12.14 -3.70
C SER A 186 -24.33 11.76 -4.15
N GLU A 187 -23.96 12.17 -5.36
CA GLU A 187 -22.61 11.98 -5.89
C GLU A 187 -21.58 12.77 -5.07
N GLU A 188 -21.93 14.00 -4.69
CA GLU A 188 -21.09 14.90 -3.90
C GLU A 188 -20.91 14.40 -2.45
N PHE A 189 -21.97 13.90 -1.82
CA PHE A 189 -21.97 13.53 -0.40
C PHE A 189 -21.85 12.02 -0.14
N ALA A 190 -21.68 11.18 -1.17
CA ALA A 190 -21.53 9.72 -1.02
C ALA A 190 -20.40 9.32 -0.04
N TRP A 191 -19.37 10.15 0.12
CA TRP A 191 -18.27 9.92 1.07
C TRP A 191 -18.71 9.94 2.54
N LEU A 192 -19.89 10.47 2.87
CA LEU A 192 -20.48 10.42 4.22
C LEU A 192 -21.12 9.07 4.55
N MET A 193 -21.35 8.20 3.55
CA MET A 193 -22.05 6.92 3.77
C MET A 193 -21.37 6.03 4.82
N PRO A 194 -20.03 5.87 4.86
CA PRO A 194 -19.36 5.09 5.92
C PRO A 194 -19.59 5.67 7.33
N ALA A 195 -19.58 7.00 7.48
CA ALA A 195 -19.86 7.66 8.75
C ALA A 195 -21.33 7.48 9.17
N ALA A 196 -22.27 7.63 8.24
CA ALA A 196 -23.69 7.35 8.50
C ALA A 196 -23.91 5.88 8.92
N LEU A 197 -23.26 4.95 8.24
CA LEU A 197 -23.31 3.52 8.56
C LEU A 197 -22.72 3.22 9.94
N HIS A 198 -21.62 3.89 10.32
CA HIS A 198 -21.03 3.78 11.66
C HIS A 198 -22.01 4.22 12.74
N ALA A 199 -22.66 5.38 12.57
CA ALA A 199 -23.66 5.87 13.52
C ALA A 199 -24.84 4.89 13.66
N VAL A 200 -25.30 4.31 12.54
CA VAL A 200 -26.34 3.27 12.53
C VAL A 200 -25.88 2.01 13.27
N ASP A 201 -24.65 1.54 13.04
CA ASP A 201 -24.11 0.35 13.70
C ASP A 201 -24.12 0.50 15.22
N ARG A 202 -23.77 1.68 15.74
CA ARG A 202 -23.83 1.97 17.18
C ARG A 202 -25.25 1.93 17.74
N LEU A 203 -26.24 2.49 17.02
CA LEU A 203 -27.65 2.41 17.42
C LEU A 203 -28.18 0.97 17.40
N VAL A 204 -27.82 0.19 16.38
CA VAL A 204 -28.25 -1.20 16.22
C VAL A 204 -27.60 -2.10 17.26
N ALA A 205 -26.32 -1.92 17.55
CA ALA A 205 -25.61 -2.65 18.60
C ALA A 205 -26.23 -2.42 19.99
N ALA A 206 -26.68 -1.19 20.26
CA ALA A 206 -27.38 -0.83 21.48
C ALA A 206 -28.88 -1.17 21.49
N ARG A 207 -29.43 -1.64 20.35
CA ARG A 207 -30.88 -1.86 20.14
C ARG A 207 -31.76 -0.66 20.48
N SER A 208 -31.28 0.56 20.19
CA SER A 208 -32.05 1.78 20.45
C SER A 208 -33.17 1.96 19.42
N THR A 209 -34.35 2.41 19.85
CA THR A 209 -35.50 2.70 18.98
C THR A 209 -35.20 3.75 17.90
N ALA A 210 -34.17 4.59 18.10
CA ALA A 210 -33.67 5.49 17.06
C ALA A 210 -33.19 4.75 15.79
N ALA A 211 -32.78 3.48 15.92
CA ALA A 211 -32.43 2.64 14.77
C ALA A 211 -33.64 2.27 13.88
N LEU A 212 -34.86 2.40 14.40
CA LEU A 212 -36.10 2.11 13.68
C LEU A 212 -36.61 3.32 12.87
N GLN A 213 -35.95 4.48 12.97
CA GLN A 213 -36.36 5.68 12.27
C GLN A 213 -36.15 5.58 10.75
N PRO A 214 -36.98 6.25 9.93
CA PRO A 214 -36.92 6.14 8.46
C PRO A 214 -35.54 6.45 7.84
N THR A 215 -34.82 7.42 8.40
CA THR A 215 -33.48 7.85 7.95
C THR A 215 -32.43 6.77 8.22
N THR A 216 -32.45 6.14 9.38
CA THR A 216 -31.59 4.97 9.68
C THR A 216 -31.86 3.83 8.70
N LEU A 217 -33.14 3.53 8.43
CA LEU A 217 -33.51 2.50 7.46
C LEU A 217 -33.06 2.85 6.04
N ALA A 218 -33.11 4.13 5.67
CA ALA A 218 -32.60 4.60 4.38
C ALA A 218 -31.09 4.38 4.25
N VAL A 219 -30.29 4.65 5.30
CA VAL A 219 -28.85 4.37 5.30
C VAL A 219 -28.56 2.87 5.12
N LEU A 220 -29.28 2.01 5.86
CA LEU A 220 -29.15 0.55 5.74
C LEU A 220 -29.51 0.06 4.34
N ARG A 221 -30.53 0.63 3.70
CA ARG A 221 -30.95 0.26 2.35
C ARG A 221 -30.01 0.79 1.26
N ASN A 222 -29.55 2.03 1.40
CA ASN A 222 -28.75 2.70 0.37
C ASN A 222 -27.30 2.23 0.38
N THR A 223 -26.77 1.75 1.51
CA THR A 223 -25.38 1.28 1.61
C THR A 223 -25.07 0.10 0.66
N PRO A 224 -25.84 -1.02 0.64
CA PRO A 224 -25.62 -2.10 -0.31
C PRO A 224 -25.79 -1.68 -1.76
N ALA A 225 -26.80 -0.84 -2.06
CA ALA A 225 -27.00 -0.30 -3.39
C ALA A 225 -25.78 0.51 -3.86
N LEU A 226 -25.27 1.38 -3.01
CA LEU A 226 -24.08 2.18 -3.31
C LEU A 226 -22.83 1.29 -3.52
N ARG A 227 -22.63 0.25 -2.70
CA ARG A 227 -21.53 -0.72 -2.87
C ARG A 227 -21.64 -1.53 -4.17
N PHE A 228 -22.84 -1.95 -4.54
CA PHE A 228 -23.08 -2.72 -5.75
C PHE A 228 -22.82 -1.88 -7.01
N TRP A 229 -23.28 -0.62 -7.02
CA TRP A 229 -23.16 0.26 -8.19
C TRP A 229 -21.83 1.02 -8.28
N ARG A 230 -21.13 1.22 -7.15
CA ARG A 230 -19.84 1.91 -7.07
C ARG A 230 -18.77 0.99 -6.46
N SER A 231 -18.12 0.20 -7.32
CA SER A 231 -17.01 -0.68 -6.90
C SER A 231 -15.71 0.10 -6.68
N GLY A 232 -15.05 -0.08 -5.52
CA GLY A 232 -13.65 0.31 -5.28
C GLY A 232 -13.37 1.73 -4.74
N ASP A 233 -14.40 2.56 -4.47
CA ASP A 233 -14.23 4.00 -4.21
C ASP A 233 -14.76 4.48 -2.85
N ILE A 234 -15.24 3.57 -1.99
CA ILE A 234 -15.83 3.90 -0.69
C ILE A 234 -15.08 3.10 0.37
N ASP A 235 -14.52 3.80 1.37
CA ASP A 235 -13.85 3.17 2.50
C ASP A 235 -14.76 2.11 3.15
N GLU A 236 -14.26 0.89 3.24
CA GLU A 236 -14.98 -0.20 3.87
C GLU A 236 -15.01 -0.02 5.40
N TYR A 237 -16.08 0.57 5.91
CA TYR A 237 -16.39 0.46 7.33
C TYR A 237 -16.79 -0.99 7.66
N LYS A 238 -15.93 -1.69 8.41
CA LYS A 238 -16.20 -3.03 8.92
C LYS A 238 -17.32 -2.96 9.94
N THR A 239 -18.41 -3.69 9.68
CA THR A 239 -19.61 -3.67 10.51
C THR A 239 -20.13 -5.08 10.76
N SER A 240 -20.78 -5.27 11.91
CA SER A 240 -21.51 -6.50 12.25
C SER A 240 -23.01 -6.39 11.98
N LEU A 241 -23.45 -5.35 11.25
CA LEU A 241 -24.86 -5.05 10.98
C LEU A 241 -25.65 -6.22 10.39
N SER A 242 -25.09 -6.98 9.43
CA SER A 242 -25.81 -8.14 8.85
C SER A 242 -26.20 -9.18 9.90
N GLN A 243 -25.38 -9.36 10.95
CA GLN A 243 -25.66 -10.30 12.04
C GLN A 243 -26.59 -9.66 13.08
N ASN A 244 -26.35 -8.40 13.43
CA ASN A 244 -27.09 -7.71 14.49
C ASN A 244 -28.53 -7.37 14.07
N VAL A 245 -28.74 -6.93 12.82
CA VAL A 245 -30.07 -6.69 12.25
C VAL A 245 -30.88 -7.98 12.23
N HIS A 246 -30.32 -9.06 11.69
CA HIS A 246 -31.00 -10.37 11.64
C HIS A 246 -31.44 -10.87 13.03
N ARG A 247 -30.62 -10.67 14.07
CA ARG A 247 -30.94 -11.05 15.46
C ARG A 247 -31.96 -10.15 16.15
N TRP A 248 -32.30 -9.00 15.56
CA TRP A 248 -33.30 -8.07 16.09
C TRP A 248 -34.53 -8.05 15.18
N ARG A 249 -35.49 -8.92 15.48
CA ARG A 249 -36.68 -9.19 14.65
C ARG A 249 -37.43 -7.93 14.21
N GLU A 250 -37.67 -7.01 15.13
CA GLU A 250 -38.42 -5.78 14.86
C GLU A 250 -37.72 -4.90 13.80
N LEU A 251 -36.42 -4.66 13.96
CA LEU A 251 -35.63 -3.93 12.97
C LEU A 251 -35.51 -4.70 11.65
N ASN A 252 -35.30 -6.02 11.70
CA ASN A 252 -35.20 -6.86 10.52
C ASN A 252 -36.46 -6.78 9.64
N ASP A 253 -37.63 -6.88 10.27
CA ASP A 253 -38.91 -6.91 9.58
C ASP A 253 -39.24 -5.52 9.04
N LEU A 254 -39.00 -4.48 9.84
CA LEU A 254 -39.17 -3.10 9.42
C LEU A 254 -38.25 -2.76 8.24
N LEU A 255 -36.98 -3.16 8.28
CA LEU A 255 -36.03 -2.95 7.18
C LEU A 255 -36.43 -3.73 5.92
N TYR A 256 -36.91 -4.97 6.06
CA TYR A 256 -37.40 -5.78 4.95
C TYR A 256 -38.59 -5.10 4.26
N TRP A 257 -39.64 -4.75 5.01
CA TRP A 257 -40.84 -4.16 4.44
C TRP A 257 -40.64 -2.73 3.92
N THR A 258 -39.75 -1.94 4.51
CA THR A 258 -39.37 -0.63 3.95
C THR A 258 -38.50 -0.75 2.70
N SER A 259 -37.71 -1.82 2.57
CA SER A 259 -37.00 -2.15 1.31
C SER A 259 -37.99 -2.51 0.19
N VAL A 260 -39.03 -3.29 0.53
CA VAL A 260 -40.13 -3.62 -0.41
C VAL A 260 -40.85 -2.35 -0.86
N ALA A 261 -41.24 -1.47 0.07
CA ALA A 261 -41.93 -0.23 -0.24
C ALA A 261 -41.10 0.68 -1.18
N ALA A 262 -39.80 0.83 -0.90
CA ALA A 262 -38.90 1.62 -1.74
C ALA A 262 -38.72 1.01 -3.15
N CYS A 263 -38.59 -0.32 -3.24
CA CYS A 263 -38.51 -1.01 -4.53
C CYS A 263 -39.82 -0.89 -5.31
N ARG A 264 -40.98 -0.95 -4.64
CA ARG A 264 -42.30 -0.79 -5.25
C ARG A 264 -42.46 0.60 -5.86
N ALA A 265 -42.18 1.66 -5.11
CA ALA A 265 -42.27 3.03 -5.62
C ALA A 265 -41.43 3.22 -6.90
N ARG A 266 -40.24 2.60 -6.96
CA ARG A 266 -39.38 2.61 -8.16
C ARG A 266 -39.97 1.84 -9.34
N MET A 267 -40.62 0.70 -9.10
CA MET A 267 -41.25 -0.09 -10.17
C MET A 267 -42.53 0.57 -10.69
N GLU A 268 -43.33 1.15 -9.81
CA GLU A 268 -44.52 1.92 -10.19
C GLU A 268 -44.15 3.10 -11.10
N ALA A 269 -43.04 3.79 -10.82
CA ALA A 269 -42.52 4.84 -11.70
C ALA A 269 -42.14 4.34 -13.11
N LYS A 270 -41.86 3.03 -13.26
CA LYS A 270 -41.59 2.36 -14.54
C LYS A 270 -42.84 1.68 -15.14
N GLY A 271 -44.00 1.76 -14.47
CA GLY A 271 -45.23 1.09 -14.86
C GLY A 271 -45.24 -0.42 -14.61
N GLU A 272 -44.37 -0.93 -13.72
CA GLU A 272 -44.23 -2.35 -13.38
C GLU A 272 -44.77 -2.65 -11.98
N VAL A 273 -45.15 -3.92 -11.73
CA VAL A 273 -45.71 -4.38 -10.44
C VAL A 273 -44.70 -5.26 -9.70
N LEU A 274 -44.51 -5.00 -8.40
CA LEU A 274 -43.62 -5.77 -7.53
C LEU A 274 -44.39 -6.88 -6.79
N ARG A 275 -44.20 -8.14 -7.23
CA ARG A 275 -44.78 -9.36 -6.60
C ARG A 275 -43.74 -10.35 -6.09
N ASP A 276 -42.46 -10.09 -6.31
CA ASP A 276 -41.34 -10.92 -5.89
C ASP A 276 -40.27 -10.07 -5.22
N ASP A 277 -39.54 -10.62 -4.26
CA ASP A 277 -38.47 -9.93 -3.55
C ASP A 277 -37.06 -10.17 -4.13
N TRP A 278 -36.95 -11.02 -5.17
CA TRP A 278 -35.69 -11.22 -5.91
C TRP A 278 -35.06 -9.89 -6.37
N GLN A 279 -35.88 -8.94 -6.86
CA GLN A 279 -35.38 -7.65 -7.37
C GLN A 279 -34.66 -6.80 -6.32
N MET A 280 -34.89 -7.05 -5.02
CA MET A 280 -34.13 -6.41 -3.94
C MET A 280 -33.04 -7.31 -3.36
N ALA A 281 -33.23 -8.63 -3.39
CA ALA A 281 -32.28 -9.58 -2.82
C ALA A 281 -30.92 -9.61 -3.55
N PHE A 282 -30.89 -9.34 -4.87
CA PHE A 282 -29.66 -9.49 -5.67
C PHE A 282 -28.61 -8.38 -5.45
N ILE A 283 -29.01 -7.19 -5.00
CA ILE A 283 -28.14 -5.99 -4.83
C ILE A 283 -27.35 -6.05 -3.50
N GLY A 284 -27.64 -7.06 -2.65
CA GLY A 284 -27.11 -7.17 -1.29
C GLY A 284 -28.01 -6.45 -0.26
N HIS A 285 -28.05 -6.94 0.97
CA HIS A 285 -28.94 -6.44 2.02
C HIS A 285 -28.44 -6.78 3.44
N PHE A 286 -28.94 -6.06 4.46
CA PHE A 286 -28.63 -6.34 5.87
C PHE A 286 -29.69 -7.17 6.61
N TRP A 287 -30.94 -7.21 6.13
CA TRP A 287 -31.97 -8.10 6.67
C TRP A 287 -31.66 -9.56 6.31
N GLY A 288 -32.14 -10.51 7.11
CA GLY A 288 -31.94 -11.94 6.91
C GLY A 288 -33.08 -12.76 7.51
N PHE A 289 -33.31 -13.95 6.96
CA PHE A 289 -34.34 -14.88 7.41
C PHE A 289 -33.77 -16.30 7.41
N GLY A 290 -34.00 -17.02 8.50
CA GLY A 290 -33.62 -18.44 8.65
C GLY A 290 -34.83 -19.37 8.64
N PRO A 291 -34.62 -20.70 8.66
CA PRO A 291 -35.71 -21.66 8.76
C PRO A 291 -36.66 -21.44 9.96
N GLU A 292 -36.13 -20.92 11.06
CA GLU A 292 -36.87 -20.55 12.26
C GLU A 292 -37.88 -19.42 12.08
N ASP A 293 -37.78 -18.67 10.98
CA ASP A 293 -38.67 -17.55 10.66
C ASP A 293 -39.85 -17.94 9.77
N PHE A 294 -39.92 -19.21 9.34
CA PHE A 294 -40.92 -19.67 8.36
C PHE A 294 -42.36 -19.39 8.81
N ASP A 295 -42.74 -19.78 10.03
CA ASP A 295 -44.10 -19.57 10.55
C ASP A 295 -44.45 -18.08 10.65
N ARG A 296 -43.46 -17.24 10.97
CA ARG A 296 -43.61 -15.77 11.01
C ARG A 296 -43.86 -15.20 9.62
N CYS A 297 -43.06 -15.60 8.62
CA CYS A 297 -43.26 -15.17 7.24
C CYS A 297 -44.60 -15.67 6.68
N LEU A 298 -45.03 -16.87 7.09
CA LEU A 298 -46.32 -17.45 6.69
C LEU A 298 -47.49 -16.61 7.22
N ALA A 299 -47.40 -16.13 8.46
CA ALA A 299 -48.42 -15.24 9.05
C ALA A 299 -48.61 -13.95 8.24
N TRP A 300 -47.55 -13.39 7.65
CA TRP A 300 -47.65 -12.18 6.81
C TRP A 300 -48.55 -12.35 5.58
N ILE A 301 -48.74 -13.57 5.06
CA ILE A 301 -49.64 -13.82 3.92
C ILE A 301 -51.09 -13.50 4.30
N ALA A 302 -51.46 -13.71 5.57
CA ALA A 302 -52.78 -13.41 6.11
C ALA A 302 -52.90 -11.96 6.61
N GLU A 303 -51.81 -11.40 7.15
CA GLU A 303 -51.81 -10.05 7.76
C GLU A 303 -51.66 -8.90 6.75
N LYS A 304 -51.04 -9.16 5.59
CA LYS A 304 -50.78 -8.14 4.56
C LYS A 304 -51.90 -8.06 3.54
N ASP A 305 -51.99 -6.91 2.86
CA ASP A 305 -52.98 -6.65 1.81
C ASP A 305 -52.33 -6.56 0.42
N GLY A 306 -53.11 -6.81 -0.63
CA GLY A 306 -52.70 -6.59 -2.02
C GLY A 306 -51.46 -7.38 -2.44
N ASP A 307 -50.56 -6.73 -3.21
CA ASP A 307 -49.35 -7.35 -3.73
C ASP A 307 -48.31 -7.70 -2.64
N ASP A 308 -48.41 -7.16 -1.41
CA ASP A 308 -47.53 -7.55 -0.29
C ASP A 308 -47.73 -9.01 0.11
N ARG A 309 -48.93 -9.58 -0.11
CA ARG A 309 -49.18 -11.01 0.12
C ARG A 309 -48.36 -11.89 -0.81
N TYR A 310 -48.10 -11.44 -2.04
CA TYR A 310 -47.24 -12.14 -2.99
C TYR A 310 -45.77 -12.08 -2.58
N ILE A 311 -45.34 -10.95 -2.01
CA ILE A 311 -43.99 -10.78 -1.45
C ILE A 311 -43.77 -11.70 -0.24
N ALA A 312 -44.72 -11.72 0.71
CA ALA A 312 -44.69 -12.62 1.86
C ALA A 312 -44.64 -14.10 1.41
N LEU A 313 -45.45 -14.45 0.42
CA LEU A 313 -45.46 -15.79 -0.18
C LEU A 313 -44.13 -16.11 -0.87
N SER A 314 -43.55 -15.18 -1.63
CA SER A 314 -42.24 -15.37 -2.27
C SER A 314 -41.15 -15.64 -1.22
N ARG A 315 -41.13 -14.87 -0.11
CA ARG A 315 -40.20 -15.09 1.00
C ARG A 315 -40.36 -16.47 1.64
N CYS A 316 -41.59 -16.92 1.85
CA CYS A 316 -41.84 -18.28 2.37
C CYS A 316 -41.35 -19.37 1.39
N ILE A 317 -41.55 -19.18 0.09
CA ILE A 317 -41.06 -20.10 -0.94
C ILE A 317 -39.53 -20.13 -0.96
N GLN A 318 -38.86 -18.99 -0.81
CA GLN A 318 -37.40 -18.93 -0.70
C GLN A 318 -36.89 -19.69 0.53
N LEU A 319 -37.51 -19.48 1.70
CA LEU A 319 -37.15 -20.22 2.92
C LEU A 319 -37.38 -21.73 2.76
N TYR A 320 -38.50 -22.12 2.15
CA TYR A 320 -38.80 -23.52 1.85
C TYR A 320 -37.75 -24.15 0.92
N ILE A 321 -37.29 -23.43 -0.10
CA ILE A 321 -36.24 -23.90 -1.02
C ILE A 321 -34.88 -23.97 -0.30
N GLN A 322 -34.53 -22.96 0.51
CA GLN A 322 -33.27 -22.89 1.26
C GLN A 322 -33.17 -23.98 2.33
N ALA A 323 -34.30 -24.35 2.96
CA ALA A 323 -34.39 -25.43 3.94
C ALA A 323 -34.45 -26.85 3.31
N ASP A 324 -34.14 -26.99 2.03
CA ASP A 324 -34.19 -28.25 1.26
C ASP A 324 -35.59 -28.88 1.17
N ARG A 325 -36.62 -28.05 1.02
CA ARG A 325 -38.00 -28.44 0.68
C ARG A 325 -38.65 -29.42 1.68
N PRO A 326 -38.73 -29.08 2.98
CA PRO A 326 -39.32 -29.95 3.98
C PRO A 326 -40.82 -30.16 3.73
N SER A 327 -41.25 -31.42 3.58
CA SER A 327 -42.66 -31.77 3.29
C SER A 327 -43.66 -31.19 4.30
N ALA A 328 -43.24 -31.03 5.56
CA ALA A 328 -44.03 -30.44 6.63
C ALA A 328 -44.45 -28.98 6.37
N TRP A 329 -43.76 -28.25 5.49
CA TRP A 329 -44.04 -26.84 5.20
C TRP A 329 -44.96 -26.63 3.99
N LEU A 330 -45.15 -27.66 3.17
CA LEU A 330 -45.96 -27.58 1.94
C LEU A 330 -47.47 -27.42 2.25
N GLU A 331 -47.98 -28.19 3.20
CA GLU A 331 -49.39 -28.13 3.61
C GLU A 331 -49.75 -26.76 4.24
N PRO A 332 -48.95 -26.20 5.17
CA PRO A 332 -49.14 -24.83 5.64
C PRO A 332 -49.11 -23.76 4.53
N LEU A 333 -48.19 -23.87 3.55
CA LEU A 333 -48.13 -22.92 2.43
C LEU A 333 -49.38 -22.96 1.55
N ARG A 334 -49.87 -24.16 1.24
CA ARG A 334 -51.09 -24.34 0.45
C ARG A 334 -52.32 -23.84 1.20
N ALA A 335 -52.41 -24.13 2.50
CA ALA A 335 -53.49 -23.65 3.34
C ALA A 335 -53.53 -22.11 3.39
N ALA A 336 -52.37 -21.44 3.50
CA ALA A 336 -52.28 -19.99 3.60
C ALA A 336 -52.73 -19.23 2.33
N VAL A 337 -52.75 -19.89 1.16
CA VAL A 337 -53.14 -19.28 -0.13
C VAL A 337 -54.46 -19.81 -0.70
N ALA A 338 -55.07 -20.82 -0.06
CA ALA A 338 -56.21 -21.57 -0.60
C ALA A 338 -57.44 -20.69 -0.92
N GLU A 339 -57.63 -19.60 -0.18
CA GLU A 339 -58.76 -18.68 -0.35
C GLU A 339 -58.53 -17.64 -1.47
N ASP A 340 -57.31 -17.54 -2.01
CA ASP A 340 -56.93 -16.58 -3.05
C ASP A 340 -56.42 -17.32 -4.31
N PRO A 341 -57.22 -17.37 -5.40
CA PRO A 341 -56.83 -18.04 -6.63
C PRO A 341 -55.53 -17.49 -7.25
N GLY A 342 -55.24 -16.19 -7.09
CA GLY A 342 -54.04 -15.56 -7.65
C GLY A 342 -52.77 -15.94 -6.89
N LEU A 343 -52.85 -15.99 -5.55
CA LEU A 343 -51.73 -16.48 -4.73
C LEU A 343 -51.52 -17.99 -4.89
N SER A 344 -52.60 -18.76 -5.04
CA SER A 344 -52.53 -20.20 -5.34
C SER A 344 -51.84 -20.46 -6.69
N GLU A 345 -52.20 -19.72 -7.74
CA GLU A 345 -51.55 -19.80 -9.04
C GLU A 345 -50.08 -19.36 -8.96
N PHE A 346 -49.78 -18.28 -8.23
CA PHE A 346 -48.41 -17.82 -8.01
C PHE A 346 -47.56 -18.87 -7.29
N LEU A 347 -48.07 -19.46 -6.19
CA LEU A 347 -47.39 -20.55 -5.47
C LEU A 347 -47.08 -21.72 -6.39
N GLU A 348 -48.08 -22.23 -7.12
CA GLU A 348 -47.88 -23.37 -8.02
C GLU A 348 -46.93 -23.03 -9.18
N SER A 349 -46.98 -21.80 -9.73
CA SER A 349 -46.04 -21.33 -10.75
C SER A 349 -44.59 -21.27 -10.27
N ARG A 350 -44.36 -21.10 -8.96
CA ARG A 350 -43.03 -20.96 -8.35
C ARG A 350 -42.50 -22.28 -7.78
N LEU A 351 -43.39 -23.16 -7.31
CA LEU A 351 -43.07 -24.54 -6.96
C LEU A 351 -42.77 -25.38 -8.21
N ASN A 352 -43.50 -25.11 -9.30
CA ASN A 352 -43.38 -25.75 -10.60
C ASN A 352 -43.14 -24.72 -11.73
N PRO A 353 -42.00 -24.01 -11.74
CA PRO A 353 -41.70 -23.04 -12.80
C PRO A 353 -41.69 -23.74 -14.15
N LYS A 354 -42.60 -23.34 -15.06
CA LYS A 354 -42.56 -23.76 -16.47
C LYS A 354 -41.34 -23.12 -17.09
N PRO A 355 -40.24 -23.86 -17.31
CA PRO A 355 -39.02 -23.23 -17.74
C PRO A 355 -39.19 -22.87 -19.22
N SER A 356 -38.82 -21.64 -19.60
CA SER A 356 -38.78 -21.28 -21.02
C SER A 356 -37.80 -22.18 -21.75
N PRO A 357 -37.91 -22.42 -23.07
CA PRO A 357 -36.94 -23.24 -23.80
C PRO A 357 -35.48 -22.76 -23.63
N ALA A 358 -35.27 -21.46 -23.38
CA ALA A 358 -33.97 -20.89 -23.08
C ALA A 358 -33.50 -21.19 -21.64
N MET A 359 -34.41 -21.11 -20.65
CA MET A 359 -34.12 -21.47 -19.26
C MET A 359 -33.96 -22.99 -19.10
N GLU A 360 -34.70 -23.83 -19.83
CA GLU A 360 -34.49 -25.28 -19.86
C GLU A 360 -33.11 -25.64 -20.38
N ARG A 361 -32.65 -24.97 -21.44
CA ARG A 361 -31.29 -25.15 -21.97
C ARG A 361 -30.23 -24.68 -20.97
N MET A 362 -30.40 -23.48 -20.40
CA MET A 362 -29.46 -22.91 -19.43
C MET A 362 -29.42 -23.72 -18.12
N ASP A 363 -30.55 -24.18 -17.60
CA ASP A 363 -30.62 -25.06 -16.42
C ASP A 363 -30.15 -26.48 -16.73
N ALA A 364 -30.41 -27.01 -17.93
CA ALA A 364 -29.85 -28.30 -18.33
C ALA A 364 -28.32 -28.21 -18.45
N GLU A 365 -27.80 -27.11 -19.01
CA GLU A 365 -26.37 -26.84 -19.09
C GLU A 365 -25.75 -26.59 -17.72
N HIS A 366 -26.37 -25.77 -16.86
CA HIS A 366 -25.90 -25.50 -15.51
C HIS A 366 -25.99 -26.76 -14.63
N ARG A 367 -27.08 -27.55 -14.70
CA ARG A 367 -27.17 -28.84 -13.99
C ARG A 367 -26.20 -29.87 -14.55
N ARG A 368 -25.97 -29.91 -15.87
CA ARG A 368 -24.95 -30.78 -16.48
C ARG A 368 -23.55 -30.35 -16.05
N TRP A 369 -23.27 -29.06 -16.02
CA TRP A 369 -21.99 -28.51 -15.60
C TRP A 369 -21.77 -28.71 -14.10
N LYS A 370 -22.76 -28.43 -13.25
CA LYS A 370 -22.75 -28.70 -11.81
C LYS A 370 -22.61 -30.18 -11.51
N ARG A 371 -23.39 -31.08 -12.14
CA ARG A 371 -23.23 -32.54 -11.99
C ARG A 371 -21.87 -33.03 -12.48
N LYS A 372 -21.39 -32.50 -13.61
CA LYS A 372 -20.05 -32.85 -14.14
C LYS A 372 -18.97 -32.33 -13.20
N ASN A 373 -19.12 -31.15 -12.61
CA ASN A 373 -18.19 -30.56 -11.66
C ASN A 373 -18.22 -31.30 -10.32
N ASP A 374 -19.41 -31.60 -9.77
CA ASP A 374 -19.60 -32.36 -8.53
C ASP A 374 -19.11 -33.81 -8.69
N ALA A 375 -19.41 -34.47 -9.81
CA ALA A 375 -18.90 -35.80 -10.11
C ALA A 375 -17.38 -35.78 -10.31
N ARG A 376 -16.84 -34.76 -10.98
CA ARG A 376 -15.40 -34.53 -11.13
C ARG A 376 -14.75 -34.27 -9.78
N ASN A 377 -15.34 -33.45 -8.91
CA ASN A 377 -14.82 -33.14 -7.57
C ASN A 377 -14.90 -34.35 -6.64
N ARG A 378 -16.00 -35.12 -6.66
CA ARG A 378 -16.11 -36.39 -5.91
C ARG A 378 -15.11 -37.42 -6.41
N LYS A 379 -14.93 -37.52 -7.73
CA LYS A 379 -13.92 -38.39 -8.34
C LYS A 379 -12.51 -37.94 -7.96
N HIS A 380 -12.16 -36.65 -8.10
CA HIS A 380 -10.86 -36.13 -7.69
C HIS A 380 -10.60 -36.33 -6.20
N LYS A 381 -11.61 -36.11 -5.33
CA LYS A 381 -11.49 -36.35 -3.89
C LYS A 381 -11.22 -37.83 -3.60
N LYS A 382 -11.98 -38.73 -4.23
CA LYS A 382 -11.77 -40.17 -4.08
C LYS A 382 -10.42 -40.62 -4.64
N ASP A 383 -10.06 -40.18 -5.84
CA ASP A 383 -8.78 -40.49 -6.49
C ASP A 383 -7.61 -39.96 -5.63
N ARG A 384 -7.75 -38.77 -5.01
CA ARG A 384 -6.78 -38.21 -4.05
C ARG A 384 -6.69 -39.05 -2.79
N GLU A 385 -7.81 -39.45 -2.17
CA GLU A 385 -7.85 -40.30 -0.98
C GLU A 385 -7.28 -41.72 -1.23
N ASP A 386 -7.57 -42.29 -2.40
CA ASP A 386 -7.03 -43.58 -2.84
C ASP A 386 -5.51 -43.47 -3.09
N TRP A 387 -5.07 -42.39 -3.72
CA TRP A 387 -3.65 -42.10 -3.97
C TRP A 387 -2.86 -41.87 -2.68
N VAL A 388 -3.38 -41.08 -1.73
CA VAL A 388 -2.77 -40.86 -0.40
C VAL A 388 -2.61 -42.20 0.33
N ARG A 389 -3.66 -43.03 0.37
CA ARG A 389 -3.58 -44.37 0.98
C ARG A 389 -2.54 -45.26 0.31
N ALA A 390 -2.43 -45.21 -1.00
CA ALA A 390 -1.46 -46.00 -1.75
C ALA A 390 0.00 -45.56 -1.48
N LEU A 391 0.23 -44.25 -1.31
CA LEU A 391 1.54 -43.72 -0.90
C LEU A 391 1.88 -44.11 0.54
N GLN A 392 0.92 -44.02 1.46
CA GLN A 392 1.11 -44.44 2.85
C GLN A 392 1.44 -45.93 2.98
N ALA A 393 0.84 -46.78 2.13
CA ALA A 393 1.10 -48.21 2.11
C ALA A 393 2.47 -48.59 1.52
N ASN A 394 3.01 -47.76 0.62
CA ASN A 394 4.33 -47.99 0.02
C ASN A 394 5.07 -46.67 -0.27
N PRO A 395 5.65 -46.02 0.76
CA PRO A 395 6.41 -44.78 0.58
C PRO A 395 7.66 -44.94 -0.29
N ASP A 396 8.24 -46.15 -0.33
CA ASP A 396 9.48 -46.45 -1.05
C ASP A 396 9.40 -46.16 -2.55
N ARG A 397 8.19 -46.27 -3.14
CA ARG A 397 7.98 -45.96 -4.57
C ARG A 397 8.25 -44.50 -4.93
N ILE A 398 8.30 -43.60 -3.93
CA ILE A 398 8.65 -42.18 -4.10
C ILE A 398 10.17 -42.04 -4.22
N LEU A 399 10.93 -42.78 -3.41
CA LEU A 399 12.40 -42.76 -3.40
C LEU A 399 12.98 -43.58 -4.55
N HIS A 400 12.35 -44.71 -4.87
CA HIS A 400 12.78 -45.67 -5.88
C HIS A 400 11.66 -45.94 -6.90
N PRO A 401 11.29 -44.95 -7.73
CA PRO A 401 10.26 -45.12 -8.76
C PRO A 401 10.71 -46.12 -9.82
N VAL A 402 9.86 -47.10 -10.13
CA VAL A 402 10.16 -48.17 -11.08
C VAL A 402 10.06 -47.66 -12.52
N GLY A 403 11.09 -47.92 -13.33
CA GLY A 403 11.05 -47.71 -14.78
C GLY A 403 11.39 -46.29 -15.26
N LEU A 404 11.88 -45.42 -14.37
CA LEU A 404 12.36 -44.09 -14.74
C LEU A 404 13.85 -44.09 -15.09
N LYS A 405 14.23 -43.23 -16.04
CA LYS A 405 15.64 -42.97 -16.33
C LYS A 405 16.24 -42.02 -15.30
N PRO A 406 17.58 -42.03 -15.11
CA PRO A 406 18.26 -41.02 -14.29
C PRO A 406 17.87 -39.59 -14.71
N GLY A 407 17.41 -38.77 -13.77
CA GLY A 407 16.99 -37.38 -14.01
C GLY A 407 15.51 -37.19 -14.38
N GLU A 408 14.75 -38.28 -14.57
CA GLU A 408 13.29 -38.23 -14.63
C GLU A 408 12.70 -38.31 -13.21
N PHE A 409 11.58 -37.64 -12.99
CA PHE A 409 10.86 -37.66 -11.71
C PHE A 409 9.43 -38.18 -11.94
N SER A 410 8.90 -38.92 -10.97
CA SER A 410 7.63 -39.63 -11.09
C SER A 410 6.43 -38.70 -10.94
N GLY A 411 5.26 -39.16 -11.42
CA GLY A 411 3.99 -38.45 -11.18
C GLY A 411 3.69 -38.28 -9.68
N ASP A 412 4.10 -39.23 -8.84
CA ASP A 412 3.97 -39.12 -7.38
C ASP A 412 4.82 -37.97 -6.83
N GLN A 413 6.10 -37.89 -7.24
CA GLN A 413 6.99 -36.80 -6.86
C GLN A 413 6.45 -35.44 -7.33
N TYR A 414 5.90 -35.37 -8.55
CA TYR A 414 5.24 -34.17 -9.08
C TYR A 414 4.05 -33.71 -8.24
N HIS A 415 3.12 -34.61 -7.93
CA HIS A 415 1.93 -34.25 -7.17
C HIS A 415 2.25 -33.93 -5.70
N LEU A 416 3.28 -34.54 -5.13
CA LEU A 416 3.79 -34.18 -3.80
C LEU A 416 4.44 -32.80 -3.81
N LEU A 417 5.26 -32.49 -4.82
CA LEU A 417 5.85 -31.15 -5.01
C LEU A 417 4.76 -30.07 -5.11
N LEU A 418 3.73 -30.30 -5.94
CA LEU A 418 2.57 -29.38 -6.03
C LEU A 418 1.85 -29.22 -4.69
N SER A 419 1.75 -30.28 -3.90
CA SER A 419 1.09 -30.22 -2.58
C SER A 419 1.92 -29.41 -1.59
N ALA A 420 3.25 -29.56 -1.62
CA ALA A 420 4.19 -28.80 -0.78
C ALA A 420 4.19 -27.29 -1.13
N MET A 421 4.09 -26.94 -2.42
CA MET A 421 4.07 -25.54 -2.88
C MET A 421 2.71 -24.82 -2.73
N SER A 422 1.63 -25.53 -2.37
CA SER A 422 0.25 -25.00 -2.45
C SER A 422 -0.14 -23.93 -1.40
N SER A 423 0.82 -23.41 -0.65
CA SER A 423 0.63 -22.45 0.47
C SER A 423 0.52 -20.97 0.05
N GLY A 424 0.55 -20.61 -1.23
CA GLY A 424 0.34 -19.22 -1.68
C GLY A 424 0.76 -18.95 -3.13
N VAL A 425 0.85 -17.67 -3.51
CA VAL A 425 1.55 -17.25 -4.75
C VAL A 425 3.03 -17.56 -4.54
N SER A 426 3.59 -18.44 -5.36
CA SER A 426 5.00 -18.85 -5.24
C SER A 426 5.93 -17.66 -5.46
N THR A 427 6.83 -17.43 -4.50
CA THR A 427 7.81 -16.32 -4.53
C THR A 427 9.25 -16.83 -4.63
N SER A 428 9.46 -18.14 -4.56
CA SER A 428 10.77 -18.78 -4.77
C SER A 428 10.60 -20.13 -5.46
N ARG A 429 11.62 -20.55 -6.22
CA ARG A 429 11.65 -21.91 -6.79
C ARG A 429 12.01 -22.98 -5.74
N GLU A 430 12.30 -22.58 -4.50
CA GLU A 430 12.57 -23.45 -3.36
C GLU A 430 11.31 -23.68 -2.47
N ASP A 431 10.14 -23.16 -2.84
CA ASP A 431 8.90 -23.25 -2.03
C ASP A 431 8.47 -24.68 -1.69
N GLY A 432 8.95 -25.69 -2.43
CA GLY A 432 8.73 -27.11 -2.13
C GLY A 432 9.57 -27.66 -0.97
N ALA A 433 10.51 -26.88 -0.41
CA ALA A 433 11.49 -27.36 0.58
C ALA A 433 10.88 -27.64 1.96
N ASP A 434 9.71 -27.06 2.29
CA ASP A 434 8.98 -27.40 3.52
C ASP A 434 8.24 -28.74 3.39
N TRP A 435 9.01 -29.81 3.27
CA TRP A 435 8.48 -31.17 3.17
C TRP A 435 7.64 -31.58 4.40
N ARG A 436 7.80 -30.91 5.56
CA ARG A 436 7.01 -31.17 6.77
C ARG A 436 5.55 -30.76 6.59
N ALA A 437 5.25 -29.84 5.67
CA ALA A 437 3.88 -29.48 5.29
C ALA A 437 3.08 -30.66 4.71
N LEU A 438 3.75 -31.72 4.23
CA LEU A 438 3.10 -32.94 3.74
C LEU A 438 2.65 -33.87 4.87
N ILE A 439 3.19 -33.74 6.09
CA ILE A 439 2.93 -34.66 7.20
C ILE A 439 1.43 -34.77 7.55
N PRO A 440 0.64 -33.67 7.65
CA PRO A 440 -0.77 -33.75 8.04
C PRO A 440 -1.65 -34.56 7.09
N GLU A 441 -1.41 -34.51 5.78
CA GLU A 441 -2.21 -35.23 4.77
C GLU A 441 -1.62 -36.62 4.48
N PHE A 442 -0.31 -36.71 4.34
CA PHE A 442 0.36 -37.91 3.82
C PHE A 442 1.01 -38.78 4.89
N GLY A 443 1.24 -38.24 6.09
CA GLY A 443 1.99 -38.91 7.14
C GLY A 443 3.51 -38.79 6.98
N GLU A 444 4.20 -38.96 8.09
CA GLU A 444 5.65 -38.74 8.19
C GLU A 444 6.50 -39.65 7.26
N PRO A 445 6.21 -40.95 7.08
CA PRO A 445 6.99 -41.81 6.18
C PRO A 445 6.99 -41.32 4.72
N VAL A 446 5.84 -40.85 4.22
CA VAL A 446 5.70 -40.32 2.86
C VAL A 446 6.43 -38.99 2.71
N ALA A 447 6.31 -38.11 3.70
CA ALA A 447 6.98 -36.83 3.71
C ALA A 447 8.52 -36.98 3.73
N ARG A 448 9.06 -37.92 4.52
CA ARG A 448 10.50 -38.24 4.50
C ARG A 448 10.94 -38.86 3.17
N ALA A 449 10.15 -39.76 2.59
CA ALA A 449 10.48 -40.34 1.28
C ALA A 449 10.51 -39.28 0.17
N TYR A 450 9.62 -38.28 0.21
CA TYR A 450 9.66 -37.11 -0.68
C TYR A 450 10.95 -36.31 -0.51
N ARG A 451 11.31 -35.97 0.74
CA ARG A 451 12.54 -35.26 1.09
C ARG A 451 13.77 -35.98 0.56
N ASP A 452 13.91 -37.27 0.87
CA ASP A 452 15.06 -38.07 0.48
C ASP A 452 15.12 -38.27 -1.05
N ALA A 453 13.97 -38.38 -1.71
CA ALA A 453 13.88 -38.44 -3.17
C ALA A 453 14.33 -37.14 -3.84
N ALA A 454 13.94 -35.98 -3.31
CA ALA A 454 14.37 -34.69 -3.81
C ALA A 454 15.89 -34.52 -3.66
N ILE A 455 16.44 -34.88 -2.49
CA ILE A 455 17.89 -34.86 -2.19
C ILE A 455 18.67 -35.78 -3.15
N ALA A 456 18.14 -36.96 -3.46
CA ALA A 456 18.78 -37.87 -4.42
C ALA A 456 18.69 -37.34 -5.86
N HIS A 457 17.58 -36.67 -6.21
CA HIS A 457 17.31 -36.21 -7.57
C HIS A 457 18.27 -35.12 -8.04
N TRP A 458 18.62 -34.16 -7.17
CA TRP A 458 19.52 -33.05 -7.56
C TRP A 458 20.94 -33.53 -7.91
N ARG A 459 21.39 -34.65 -7.36
CA ARG A 459 22.70 -35.25 -7.67
C ARG A 459 22.77 -35.91 -9.06
N ILE A 460 21.62 -36.14 -9.68
CA ILE A 460 21.51 -36.86 -10.95
C ILE A 460 21.02 -35.94 -12.07
N TYR A 461 20.08 -35.04 -11.75
CA TYR A 461 19.57 -34.08 -12.72
C TYR A 461 20.64 -33.05 -13.07
N ARG A 462 20.85 -32.78 -14.35
CA ARG A 462 21.81 -31.76 -14.81
C ARG A 462 21.08 -30.65 -15.56
N PRO A 463 20.86 -29.48 -14.97
CA PRO A 463 20.26 -28.36 -15.69
C PRO A 463 21.21 -27.86 -16.79
N THR A 464 20.67 -27.54 -17.95
CA THR A 464 21.40 -26.84 -19.04
C THR A 464 21.51 -25.36 -18.67
N LEU A 465 22.66 -24.73 -18.93
CA LEU A 465 22.86 -23.31 -18.64
C LEU A 465 22.50 -22.43 -19.82
N ARG A 466 22.27 -21.13 -19.58
CA ARG A 466 22.06 -20.17 -20.68
C ARG A 466 23.29 -20.12 -21.60
N SER A 467 24.50 -20.17 -21.04
CA SER A 467 25.73 -20.24 -21.83
C SER A 467 25.82 -21.46 -22.76
N GLU A 468 25.04 -22.51 -22.49
CA GLU A 468 24.96 -23.74 -23.26
C GLU A 468 23.72 -23.78 -24.18
N GLY A 469 22.94 -22.70 -24.25
CA GLY A 469 21.75 -22.58 -25.10
C GLY A 469 20.44 -23.02 -24.45
N ALA A 470 20.33 -23.02 -23.12
CA ALA A 470 19.07 -23.30 -22.43
C ALA A 470 17.98 -22.25 -22.76
N ASP A 471 16.76 -22.72 -23.02
CA ASP A 471 15.57 -21.87 -23.10
C ASP A 471 15.04 -21.58 -21.69
N THR A 472 14.95 -20.30 -21.32
CA THR A 472 14.43 -19.86 -20.02
C THR A 472 12.98 -19.38 -20.08
N GLY A 473 12.28 -19.56 -21.21
CA GLY A 473 10.86 -19.24 -21.33
C GLY A 473 9.95 -20.21 -20.55
N SER A 474 10.48 -21.33 -20.06
CA SER A 474 9.76 -22.29 -19.23
C SER A 474 10.73 -23.04 -18.30
N THR A 475 10.33 -23.25 -17.05
CA THR A 475 11.11 -24.01 -16.06
C THR A 475 10.49 -25.40 -15.86
N PRO A 476 11.18 -26.50 -16.22
CA PRO A 476 10.65 -27.84 -16.00
C PRO A 476 10.46 -28.16 -14.51
N TYR A 477 9.36 -28.83 -14.14
CA TYR A 477 9.16 -29.25 -12.74
C TYR A 477 10.25 -30.20 -12.20
N SER A 478 10.94 -30.94 -13.08
CA SER A 478 12.09 -31.77 -12.67
C SER A 478 13.25 -30.91 -12.13
N LEU A 479 13.46 -29.72 -12.72
CA LEU A 479 14.43 -28.75 -12.22
C LEU A 479 13.96 -28.16 -10.88
N ILE A 480 12.70 -27.78 -10.76
CA ILE A 480 12.13 -27.28 -9.49
C ILE A 480 12.29 -28.34 -8.38
N PHE A 481 12.04 -29.61 -8.69
CA PHE A 481 12.20 -30.72 -7.75
C PHE A 481 13.66 -30.92 -7.33
N ALA A 482 14.61 -30.79 -8.26
CA ALA A 482 16.04 -30.83 -7.93
C ALA A 482 16.47 -29.63 -7.07
N MET A 483 16.05 -28.42 -7.40
CA MET A 483 16.32 -27.22 -6.59
C MET A 483 15.74 -27.36 -5.18
N THR A 484 14.52 -27.89 -5.07
CA THR A 484 13.88 -28.22 -3.79
C THR A 484 14.76 -29.18 -2.98
N GLY A 485 15.28 -30.24 -3.59
CA GLY A 485 16.16 -31.20 -2.93
C GLY A 485 17.46 -30.59 -2.42
N LEU A 486 18.07 -29.72 -3.22
CA LEU A 486 19.29 -29.00 -2.89
C LEU A 486 19.05 -28.04 -1.71
N ALA A 487 17.95 -27.29 -1.73
CA ALA A 487 17.55 -26.39 -0.65
C ALA A 487 17.24 -27.12 0.65
N ILE A 488 16.54 -28.26 0.60
CA ILE A 488 16.29 -29.12 1.76
C ILE A 488 17.61 -29.54 2.41
N GLU A 489 18.55 -30.05 1.61
CA GLU A 489 19.82 -30.55 2.13
C GLU A 489 20.65 -29.43 2.76
N ALA A 490 20.73 -28.28 2.08
CA ALA A 490 21.45 -27.11 2.58
C ALA A 490 20.83 -26.53 3.87
N ASN A 491 19.50 -26.54 3.99
CA ASN A 491 18.80 -26.02 5.18
C ASN A 491 18.91 -26.97 6.39
N GLU A 492 19.00 -28.28 6.17
CA GLU A 492 19.04 -29.26 7.25
C GLU A 492 20.44 -29.69 7.68
N ASP A 493 21.45 -29.53 6.82
CA ASP A 493 22.85 -29.82 7.14
C ASP A 493 23.70 -28.53 7.13
N SER A 494 24.02 -28.01 8.31
CA SER A 494 24.89 -26.83 8.44
C SER A 494 26.31 -27.06 7.90
N ALA A 495 26.73 -28.31 7.68
CA ALA A 495 28.00 -28.68 7.05
C ALA A 495 27.83 -29.11 5.58
N PHE A 496 26.67 -28.88 4.98
CA PHE A 496 26.31 -29.28 3.60
C PHE A 496 27.43 -28.99 2.60
N ALA A 497 27.86 -27.73 2.51
CA ALA A 497 28.87 -27.31 1.54
C ALA A 497 30.24 -28.02 1.75
N GLN A 498 30.56 -28.46 2.96
CA GLN A 498 31.84 -29.12 3.26
C GLN A 498 31.82 -30.62 2.95
N ARG A 499 30.63 -31.21 2.78
CA ARG A 499 30.46 -32.65 2.51
C ARG A 499 30.36 -33.00 1.03
N LEU A 500 30.15 -32.01 0.17
CA LEU A 500 30.07 -32.25 -1.26
C LEU A 500 31.42 -32.69 -1.82
N THR A 501 31.39 -33.53 -2.85
CA THR A 501 32.55 -33.78 -3.69
C THR A 501 32.73 -32.64 -4.71
N PRO A 502 33.92 -32.48 -5.32
CA PRO A 502 34.13 -31.50 -6.39
C PRO A 502 33.16 -31.63 -7.58
N ASP A 503 32.72 -32.84 -7.91
CA ASP A 503 31.76 -33.07 -8.99
C ASP A 503 30.33 -32.68 -8.60
N GLU A 504 29.92 -32.98 -7.36
CA GLU A 504 28.64 -32.52 -6.81
C GLU A 504 28.61 -31.00 -6.67
N ALA A 505 29.71 -30.37 -6.25
CA ALA A 505 29.83 -28.91 -6.20
C ALA A 505 29.70 -28.28 -7.60
N ARG A 506 30.39 -28.84 -8.61
CA ARG A 506 30.24 -28.43 -10.02
C ARG A 506 28.78 -28.51 -10.47
N LEU A 507 28.08 -29.58 -10.09
CA LEU A 507 26.67 -29.75 -10.41
C LEU A 507 25.79 -28.73 -9.69
N ALA A 508 26.00 -28.53 -8.38
CA ALA A 508 25.26 -27.58 -7.55
C ALA A 508 25.36 -26.13 -8.08
N PHE A 509 26.56 -25.69 -8.52
CA PHE A 509 26.72 -24.37 -9.12
C PHE A 509 25.86 -24.14 -10.37
N ARG A 510 25.47 -25.20 -11.09
CA ARG A 510 24.60 -25.07 -12.28
C ARG A 510 23.16 -24.71 -11.93
N TYR A 511 22.75 -24.87 -10.66
CA TYR A 511 21.41 -24.49 -10.20
C TYR A 511 21.32 -23.04 -9.74
N VAL A 512 22.45 -22.40 -9.45
CA VAL A 512 22.51 -21.04 -8.87
C VAL A 512 21.74 -20.02 -9.72
N THR A 513 21.90 -20.10 -11.03
CA THR A 513 21.28 -19.13 -11.97
C THR A 513 19.84 -19.46 -12.34
N TRP A 514 19.28 -20.54 -11.77
CA TRP A 514 17.90 -20.96 -11.98
C TRP A 514 16.96 -20.52 -10.86
N GLU A 515 17.42 -19.77 -9.87
CA GLU A 515 16.51 -19.17 -8.87
C GLU A 515 15.71 -18.00 -9.47
N LEU A 516 14.50 -17.75 -8.95
CA LEU A 516 13.58 -16.77 -9.54
C LEU A 516 13.92 -15.33 -9.15
N ASN A 517 14.37 -15.12 -7.92
CA ASN A 517 14.56 -13.79 -7.32
C ASN A 517 15.97 -13.65 -6.71
N GLY A 518 16.99 -13.69 -7.56
CA GLY A 518 18.39 -13.57 -7.15
C GLY A 518 19.10 -14.93 -7.08
N PHE A 519 19.91 -15.12 -6.05
CA PHE A 519 20.64 -16.37 -5.83
C PHE A 519 20.07 -17.19 -4.66
N PRO A 520 20.20 -18.53 -4.72
CA PRO A 520 19.86 -19.39 -3.59
C PRO A 520 20.65 -19.05 -2.31
N GLY A 521 20.03 -19.22 -1.14
CA GLY A 521 20.65 -18.90 0.16
C GLY A 521 21.93 -19.68 0.47
N TRP A 522 22.12 -20.84 -0.16
CA TRP A 522 23.31 -21.70 0.00
C TRP A 522 24.48 -21.33 -0.93
N PHE A 523 24.30 -20.41 -1.88
CA PHE A 523 25.31 -20.07 -2.88
C PHE A 523 26.63 -19.57 -2.27
N GLU A 524 26.58 -18.62 -1.32
CA GLU A 524 27.80 -18.08 -0.72
C GLU A 524 28.59 -19.16 0.03
N GLN A 525 27.92 -19.98 0.85
CA GLN A 525 28.59 -21.06 1.58
C GLN A 525 29.26 -22.06 0.62
N LEU A 526 28.59 -22.41 -0.47
CA LEU A 526 29.16 -23.28 -1.50
C LEU A 526 30.37 -22.64 -2.18
N TYR A 527 30.30 -21.35 -2.52
CA TYR A 527 31.42 -20.59 -3.10
C TYR A 527 32.64 -20.57 -2.18
N ARG A 528 32.44 -20.34 -0.88
CA ARG A 528 33.55 -20.33 0.10
C ARG A 528 34.18 -21.71 0.29
N ALA A 529 33.41 -22.79 0.17
CA ALA A 529 33.91 -24.16 0.27
C ALA A 529 34.67 -24.62 -1.00
N PHE A 530 34.23 -24.18 -2.18
CA PHE A 530 34.84 -24.52 -3.48
C PHE A 530 35.15 -23.27 -4.32
N PRO A 531 36.10 -22.43 -3.89
CA PRO A 531 36.33 -21.12 -4.50
C PRO A 531 36.73 -21.21 -5.98
N ASP A 532 37.58 -22.16 -6.37
CA ASP A 532 38.02 -22.29 -7.76
C ASP A 532 36.87 -22.71 -8.69
N ILE A 533 36.05 -23.66 -8.24
CA ILE A 533 34.88 -24.15 -9.00
C ILE A 533 33.81 -23.06 -9.09
N GLY A 534 33.55 -22.36 -7.99
CA GLY A 534 32.60 -21.26 -7.95
C GLY A 534 33.03 -20.10 -8.83
N ARG A 535 34.33 -19.75 -8.82
CA ARG A 535 34.91 -18.73 -9.71
C ARG A 535 34.72 -19.10 -11.17
N GLU A 536 35.05 -20.34 -11.55
CA GLU A 536 34.88 -20.83 -12.92
C GLU A 536 33.40 -20.75 -13.38
N ALA A 537 32.46 -21.19 -12.54
CA ALA A 537 31.04 -21.15 -12.85
C ALA A 537 30.52 -19.72 -13.03
N VAL A 538 30.85 -18.81 -12.10
CA VAL A 538 30.46 -17.39 -12.18
C VAL A 538 31.07 -16.72 -13.41
N THR A 539 32.38 -16.92 -13.65
CA THR A 539 33.08 -16.33 -14.80
C THR A 539 32.46 -16.78 -16.12
N THR A 540 32.06 -18.04 -16.23
CA THR A 540 31.48 -18.61 -17.46
C THR A 540 30.15 -17.91 -17.81
N GLU A 541 29.21 -17.84 -16.86
CA GLU A 541 27.91 -17.21 -17.10
C GLU A 541 28.02 -15.68 -17.24
N LEU A 542 28.91 -15.05 -16.47
CA LEU A 542 29.11 -13.60 -16.51
C LEU A 542 29.70 -13.15 -17.85
N LEU A 543 30.76 -13.81 -18.35
CA LEU A 543 31.32 -13.50 -19.67
C LEU A 543 30.32 -13.76 -20.80
N TRP A 544 29.49 -14.80 -20.64
CA TRP A 544 28.43 -15.07 -21.58
C TRP A 544 27.40 -13.94 -21.59
N GLU A 545 26.92 -13.48 -20.43
CA GLU A 545 25.95 -12.38 -20.34
C GLU A 545 26.54 -11.08 -20.89
N LEU A 546 27.79 -10.74 -20.56
CA LEU A 546 28.46 -9.54 -21.09
C LEU A 546 28.50 -9.55 -22.62
N LYS A 547 28.77 -10.72 -23.24
CA LYS A 547 28.81 -10.88 -24.69
C LYS A 547 27.43 -10.83 -25.37
N HIS A 548 26.36 -11.22 -24.67
CA HIS A 548 25.01 -11.37 -25.24
C HIS A 548 24.03 -10.29 -24.78
N SER A 549 24.48 -9.32 -23.97
CA SER A 549 23.71 -8.15 -23.56
C SER A 549 23.57 -7.16 -24.72
N VAL A 550 22.85 -7.57 -25.77
CA VAL A 550 22.63 -6.83 -27.03
C VAL A 550 21.15 -6.47 -27.14
N GLY A 551 20.85 -5.18 -27.34
CA GLY A 551 19.48 -4.66 -27.47
C GLY A 551 18.95 -3.97 -26.21
N GLU A 552 17.69 -3.52 -26.24
CA GLU A 552 17.09 -2.69 -25.17
C GLU A 552 16.62 -3.50 -23.96
N GLN A 553 16.24 -4.76 -24.14
CA GLN A 553 15.68 -5.58 -23.06
C GLN A 553 16.80 -6.19 -22.20
N PRO A 554 16.86 -5.89 -20.90
CA PRO A 554 17.82 -6.53 -19.99
C PRO A 554 17.56 -8.04 -19.88
N LEU A 555 18.63 -8.81 -19.75
CA LEU A 555 18.55 -10.27 -19.59
C LEU A 555 18.12 -10.71 -18.18
N HIS A 556 18.18 -9.79 -17.20
CA HIS A 556 17.91 -10.01 -15.77
C HIS A 556 18.47 -11.36 -15.28
N TYR A 557 19.79 -11.51 -15.43
CA TYR A 557 20.50 -12.76 -15.15
C TYR A 557 21.60 -12.50 -14.10
N VAL A 558 22.80 -13.03 -14.29
CA VAL A 558 23.85 -12.99 -13.26
C VAL A 558 24.34 -11.57 -12.94
N LEU A 559 24.39 -10.63 -13.88
CA LEU A 559 24.80 -9.24 -13.59
C LEU A 559 23.84 -8.54 -12.61
N HIS A 560 22.54 -8.67 -12.87
CA HIS A 560 21.50 -8.13 -12.00
C HIS A 560 21.60 -8.75 -10.60
N ASP A 561 21.72 -10.08 -10.54
CA ASP A 561 21.71 -10.81 -9.29
C ASP A 561 23.00 -10.59 -8.48
N ILE A 562 24.15 -10.47 -9.14
CA ILE A 562 25.42 -10.11 -8.49
C ILE A 562 25.32 -8.72 -7.86
N LEU A 563 24.72 -7.74 -8.55
CA LEU A 563 24.60 -6.39 -8.01
C LEU A 563 23.80 -6.35 -6.69
N TYR A 564 22.63 -6.98 -6.67
CA TYR A 564 21.67 -6.83 -5.57
C TYR A 564 21.71 -7.95 -4.53
N HIS A 565 22.07 -9.18 -4.94
CA HIS A 565 21.96 -10.37 -4.10
C HIS A 565 23.32 -10.99 -3.73
N ALA A 566 24.42 -10.61 -4.39
CA ALA A 566 25.77 -11.04 -4.01
C ALA A 566 26.84 -9.90 -3.97
N PRO A 567 26.66 -8.84 -3.15
CA PRO A 567 27.68 -7.79 -2.98
C PRO A 567 29.07 -8.31 -2.57
N TRP A 568 29.12 -9.41 -1.81
CA TRP A 568 30.37 -10.06 -1.38
C TRP A 568 31.22 -10.60 -2.55
N LEU A 569 30.63 -10.76 -3.75
CA LEU A 569 31.30 -11.27 -4.94
C LEU A 569 31.90 -10.14 -5.79
N HIS A 570 31.56 -8.88 -5.52
CA HIS A 570 32.01 -7.72 -6.34
C HIS A 570 33.53 -7.69 -6.47
N ALA A 571 34.26 -7.93 -5.38
CA ALA A 571 35.73 -7.96 -5.40
C ALA A 571 36.33 -9.08 -6.27
N GLU A 572 35.63 -10.21 -6.42
CA GLU A 572 36.11 -11.33 -7.23
C GLU A 572 35.84 -11.14 -8.73
N VAL A 573 34.73 -10.47 -9.08
CA VAL A 573 34.34 -10.25 -10.49
C VAL A 573 34.79 -8.89 -11.03
N GLY A 574 35.20 -7.97 -10.18
CA GLY A 574 35.54 -6.60 -10.55
C GLY A 574 36.63 -6.52 -11.63
N SER A 575 37.76 -7.22 -11.44
CA SER A 575 38.84 -7.23 -12.43
C SER A 575 38.41 -7.81 -13.78
N LEU A 576 37.55 -8.85 -13.76
CA LEU A 576 37.03 -9.48 -14.97
C LEU A 576 36.15 -8.52 -15.77
N ILE A 577 35.23 -7.81 -15.09
CA ILE A 577 34.36 -6.81 -15.72
C ILE A 577 35.20 -5.64 -16.24
N LEU A 578 36.20 -5.18 -15.47
CA LEU A 578 37.11 -4.11 -15.84
C LEU A 578 37.86 -4.43 -17.13
N ASP A 579 38.50 -5.59 -17.19
CA ASP A 579 39.28 -6.00 -18.36
C ASP A 579 38.38 -6.21 -19.59
N TRP A 580 37.15 -6.70 -19.39
CA TRP A 580 36.18 -6.84 -20.46
C TRP A 580 35.75 -5.49 -21.03
N LEU A 581 35.44 -4.51 -20.17
CA LEU A 581 35.02 -3.15 -20.57
C LEU A 581 36.15 -2.34 -21.22
N ARG A 582 37.42 -2.63 -20.92
CA ARG A 582 38.56 -2.04 -21.64
C ARG A 582 38.58 -2.42 -23.11
N ALA A 583 38.18 -3.65 -23.43
CA ALA A 583 38.25 -4.20 -24.78
C ALA A 583 36.94 -4.12 -25.56
N ASN A 584 35.80 -3.89 -24.90
CA ASN A 584 34.47 -3.98 -25.50
C ASN A 584 33.52 -2.88 -25.01
N ASP A 585 32.39 -2.73 -25.69
CA ASP A 585 31.27 -1.86 -25.26
C ASP A 585 30.02 -2.72 -24.99
N ILE A 586 29.22 -2.34 -23.99
CA ILE A 586 27.94 -3.00 -23.66
C ILE A 586 26.81 -2.13 -24.16
N THR A 587 26.14 -2.50 -25.25
CA THR A 587 25.07 -1.66 -25.84
C THR A 587 23.83 -1.53 -24.93
N ASN A 588 23.50 -2.57 -24.16
CA ASN A 588 22.39 -2.54 -23.23
C ASN A 588 22.66 -1.62 -22.02
N ALA A 589 21.79 -0.62 -21.83
CA ALA A 589 21.93 0.41 -20.80
C ALA A 589 21.91 -0.13 -19.36
N ASP A 590 21.10 -1.15 -19.08
CA ASP A 590 20.99 -1.76 -17.75
C ASP A 590 22.18 -2.67 -17.45
N ALA A 591 22.63 -3.47 -18.41
CA ALA A 591 23.83 -4.29 -18.25
C ALA A 591 25.08 -3.42 -18.00
N LEU A 592 25.21 -2.29 -18.69
CA LEU A 592 26.26 -1.30 -18.41
C LEU A 592 26.10 -0.73 -16.98
N ARG A 593 24.89 -0.33 -16.60
CA ARG A 593 24.61 0.17 -15.24
C ARG A 593 24.98 -0.85 -14.16
N TYR A 594 24.63 -2.13 -14.33
CA TYR A 594 24.99 -3.19 -13.39
C TYR A 594 26.51 -3.36 -13.30
N SER A 595 27.18 -3.42 -14.44
CA SER A 595 28.64 -3.57 -14.52
C SER A 595 29.38 -2.43 -13.81
N LEU A 596 28.97 -1.18 -14.06
CA LEU A 596 29.54 0.00 -13.42
C LEU A 596 29.33 -0.01 -11.89
N ASN A 597 28.13 -0.33 -11.42
CA ASN A 597 27.86 -0.39 -9.99
C ASN A 597 28.61 -1.51 -9.26
N ILE A 598 28.78 -2.67 -9.92
CA ILE A 598 29.62 -3.76 -9.40
C ILE A 598 31.08 -3.30 -9.33
N LEU A 599 31.60 -2.64 -10.37
CA LEU A 599 32.97 -2.10 -10.37
C LEU A 599 33.21 -1.12 -9.23
N ALA A 600 32.30 -0.17 -9.01
CA ALA A 600 32.42 0.79 -7.90
C ALA A 600 32.45 0.10 -6.52
N GLY A 601 31.77 -1.05 -6.36
CA GLY A 601 31.78 -1.86 -5.14
C GLY A 601 32.91 -2.90 -5.04
N SER A 602 33.72 -3.07 -6.09
CA SER A 602 34.68 -4.18 -6.20
C SER A 602 36.04 -3.93 -5.53
N GLY A 603 36.31 -2.72 -5.05
CA GLY A 603 37.63 -2.36 -4.51
C GLY A 603 38.70 -2.11 -5.59
N VAL A 604 38.33 -2.02 -6.87
CA VAL A 604 39.21 -1.48 -7.92
C VAL A 604 39.60 -0.04 -7.54
N ALA A 605 40.87 0.31 -7.73
CA ALA A 605 41.39 1.62 -7.39
C ALA A 605 40.63 2.74 -8.12
N PRO A 606 40.20 3.81 -7.43
CA PRO A 606 39.46 4.92 -8.03
C PRO A 606 40.16 5.53 -9.25
N GLU A 607 41.49 5.58 -9.25
CA GLU A 607 42.29 6.11 -10.36
C GLU A 607 42.12 5.26 -11.63
N THR A 608 42.05 3.93 -11.48
CA THR A 608 41.83 3.01 -12.61
C THR A 608 40.41 3.12 -13.17
N LEU A 609 39.42 3.34 -12.30
CA LEU A 609 38.04 3.59 -12.72
C LEU A 609 37.90 4.95 -13.42
N ALA A 610 38.58 5.98 -12.90
CA ALA A 610 38.62 7.31 -13.48
C ALA A 610 39.26 7.30 -14.87
N GLU A 611 40.40 6.62 -15.04
CA GLU A 611 41.07 6.45 -16.35
C GLU A 611 40.14 5.78 -17.38
N LEU A 612 39.54 4.64 -17.04
CA LEU A 612 38.60 3.95 -17.94
C LEU A 612 37.42 4.86 -18.30
N SER A 613 36.85 5.52 -17.31
CA SER A 613 35.65 6.35 -17.49
C SER A 613 35.94 7.59 -18.30
N ALA A 614 37.11 8.22 -18.12
CA ALA A 614 37.57 9.35 -18.93
C ALA A 614 37.73 8.97 -20.40
N THR A 615 38.38 7.83 -20.67
CA THR A 615 38.52 7.30 -22.04
C THR A 615 37.15 6.99 -22.63
N LYS A 616 36.29 6.26 -21.93
CA LYS A 616 34.96 5.87 -22.44
C LYS A 616 34.00 7.05 -22.56
N ALA A 617 34.09 8.09 -21.73
CA ALA A 617 33.24 9.28 -21.83
C ALA A 617 33.60 10.17 -23.02
N THR A 618 34.87 10.18 -23.43
CA THR A 618 35.39 11.07 -24.48
C THR A 618 35.56 10.39 -25.84
N GLU A 619 35.91 9.09 -25.87
CA GLU A 619 36.22 8.35 -27.10
C GLU A 619 35.12 7.38 -27.54
N THR A 620 34.08 7.15 -26.75
CA THR A 620 33.02 6.20 -27.15
C THR A 620 32.27 6.69 -28.39
N VAL A 621 31.95 5.73 -29.26
CA VAL A 621 31.12 5.95 -30.46
C VAL A 621 29.62 5.93 -30.11
N LEU A 622 29.26 5.47 -28.90
CA LEU A 622 27.87 5.33 -28.44
C LEU A 622 27.49 6.50 -27.52
N ASP A 623 26.94 7.57 -28.11
CA ASP A 623 26.57 8.79 -27.38
C ASP A 623 25.60 8.53 -26.22
N GLU A 624 24.67 7.59 -26.37
CA GLU A 624 23.67 7.20 -25.35
C GLU A 624 24.30 6.65 -24.04
N GLN A 625 25.57 6.22 -24.08
CA GLN A 625 26.25 5.66 -22.92
C GLN A 625 27.06 6.68 -22.14
N ARG A 626 27.44 7.78 -22.81
CA ARG A 626 28.30 8.82 -22.26
C ARG A 626 27.81 9.36 -20.91
N PRO A 627 26.50 9.59 -20.68
CA PRO A 627 26.03 10.04 -19.37
C PRO A 627 26.43 9.10 -18.23
N ARG A 628 26.42 7.78 -18.44
CA ARG A 628 26.79 6.77 -17.43
C ARG A 628 28.30 6.74 -17.19
N TRP A 629 29.11 6.93 -18.23
CA TRP A 629 30.56 7.04 -18.10
C TRP A 629 30.98 8.33 -17.39
N PHE A 630 30.34 9.46 -17.70
CA PHE A 630 30.53 10.69 -16.93
C PHE A 630 30.10 10.52 -15.47
N ALA A 631 29.02 9.81 -15.18
CA ALA A 631 28.61 9.54 -13.81
C ALA A 631 29.69 8.76 -13.04
N MET A 632 30.26 7.69 -13.62
CA MET A 632 31.38 6.97 -12.99
C MET A 632 32.62 7.86 -12.84
N TRP A 633 32.93 8.68 -13.83
CA TRP A 633 34.09 9.55 -13.78
C TRP A 633 33.95 10.63 -12.69
N VAL A 634 32.79 11.28 -12.59
CA VAL A 634 32.50 12.24 -11.51
C VAL A 634 32.49 11.57 -10.14
N ASP A 635 32.04 10.32 -10.06
CA ASP A 635 32.05 9.58 -8.79
C ASP A 635 33.46 9.23 -8.29
N THR A 636 34.43 9.12 -9.20
CA THR A 636 35.80 8.67 -8.93
C THR A 636 36.84 9.79 -8.91
N ASP A 637 36.76 10.73 -9.85
CA ASP A 637 37.60 11.94 -9.95
C ASP A 637 36.76 13.15 -10.41
N PRO A 638 35.97 13.75 -9.51
CA PRO A 638 35.13 14.90 -9.83
C PRO A 638 35.94 16.11 -10.31
N SER A 639 37.16 16.28 -9.81
CA SER A 639 38.00 17.43 -10.09
C SER A 639 38.40 17.52 -11.57
N ALA A 640 38.68 16.38 -12.19
CA ALA A 640 38.96 16.30 -13.62
C ALA A 640 37.67 16.18 -14.45
N ALA A 641 36.66 15.46 -13.95
CA ALA A 641 35.47 15.12 -14.71
C ALA A 641 34.48 16.29 -14.89
N ILE A 642 34.21 17.06 -13.82
CA ILE A 642 33.18 18.11 -13.82
C ILE A 642 33.46 19.20 -14.87
N PRO A 643 34.69 19.73 -15.02
CA PRO A 643 34.98 20.72 -16.06
C PRO A 643 34.74 20.19 -17.48
N VAL A 644 35.05 18.92 -17.73
CA VAL A 644 34.83 18.27 -19.03
C VAL A 644 33.34 18.05 -19.28
N LEU A 645 32.60 17.64 -18.25
CA LEU A 645 31.14 17.51 -18.31
C LEU A 645 30.47 18.85 -18.61
N GLU A 646 30.86 19.93 -17.93
CA GLU A 646 30.31 21.27 -18.18
C GLU A 646 30.60 21.73 -19.61
N SER A 647 31.84 21.55 -20.10
CA SER A 647 32.19 21.88 -21.48
C SER A 647 31.41 21.04 -22.50
N HIS A 648 31.16 19.77 -22.19
CA HIS A 648 30.38 18.89 -23.06
C HIS A 648 28.92 19.33 -23.14
N LEU A 649 28.28 19.55 -21.99
CA LEU A 649 26.89 20.01 -21.92
C LEU A 649 26.70 21.39 -22.56
N ALA A 650 27.69 22.27 -22.50
CA ALA A 650 27.66 23.58 -23.15
C ALA A 650 27.69 23.49 -24.69
N GLY A 651 28.21 22.39 -25.24
CA GLY A 651 28.27 22.14 -26.69
C GLY A 651 27.02 21.47 -27.27
N LEU A 652 26.10 20.99 -26.43
CA LEU A 652 24.87 20.32 -26.85
C LEU A 652 23.72 21.32 -27.10
N SER A 653 22.71 20.88 -27.84
CA SER A 653 21.45 21.62 -27.95
C SER A 653 20.75 21.70 -26.59
N PRO A 654 19.82 22.65 -26.37
CA PRO A 654 19.07 22.73 -25.11
C PRO A 654 18.32 21.43 -24.76
N GLU A 655 17.72 20.79 -25.75
CA GLU A 655 16.98 19.54 -25.60
C GLU A 655 17.93 18.38 -25.27
N ASP A 656 18.97 18.16 -26.07
CA ASP A 656 19.93 17.07 -25.88
C ASP A 656 20.71 17.25 -24.56
N GLY A 657 21.06 18.50 -24.21
CA GLY A 657 21.73 18.82 -22.95
C GLY A 657 20.86 18.52 -21.73
N SER A 658 19.55 18.77 -21.82
CA SER A 658 18.59 18.39 -20.76
C SER A 658 18.49 16.87 -20.63
N GLU A 659 18.31 16.16 -21.75
CA GLU A 659 18.24 14.69 -21.73
C GLU A 659 19.51 14.07 -21.17
N PHE A 660 20.68 14.54 -21.63
CA PHE A 660 21.98 14.08 -21.14
C PHE A 660 22.12 14.30 -19.63
N ALA A 661 21.80 15.50 -19.14
CA ALA A 661 21.89 15.83 -17.71
C ALA A 661 20.96 14.95 -16.86
N GLN A 662 19.75 14.66 -17.35
CA GLN A 662 18.81 13.76 -16.67
C GLN A 662 19.35 12.33 -16.59
N GLN A 663 19.86 11.78 -17.69
CA GLN A 663 20.45 10.44 -17.70
C GLN A 663 21.72 10.36 -16.83
N PHE A 664 22.57 11.39 -16.87
CA PHE A 664 23.79 11.50 -16.07
C PHE A 664 23.48 11.51 -14.57
N ILE A 665 22.57 12.39 -14.13
CA ILE A 665 22.34 12.57 -12.70
C ILE A 665 21.64 11.36 -12.07
N VAL A 666 20.75 10.70 -12.83
CA VAL A 666 20.13 9.44 -12.42
C VAL A 666 21.16 8.32 -12.36
N ALA A 667 22.13 8.28 -13.28
CA ALA A 667 23.22 7.30 -13.20
C ALA A 667 24.16 7.56 -12.00
N LEU A 668 24.43 8.82 -11.66
CA LEU A 668 25.31 9.19 -10.54
C LEU A 668 24.69 8.87 -9.17
N LEU A 669 23.44 9.27 -8.94
CA LEU A 669 22.77 9.13 -7.63
C LEU A 669 21.97 7.84 -7.47
N GLY A 670 21.55 7.22 -8.58
CA GLY A 670 20.63 6.09 -8.59
C GLY A 670 19.19 6.53 -8.81
N ASP A 671 18.32 5.55 -9.07
CA ASP A 671 16.88 5.75 -9.12
C ASP A 671 16.23 5.33 -7.79
N ARG A 672 14.90 5.33 -7.74
CA ARG A 672 14.14 4.92 -6.55
C ARG A 672 14.29 3.43 -6.20
N HIS A 673 14.89 2.61 -7.08
CA HIS A 673 15.02 1.16 -6.92
C HIS A 673 16.44 0.71 -6.54
N GLY A 674 17.43 1.59 -6.47
CA GLY A 674 18.79 1.18 -6.10
C GLY A 674 19.85 2.28 -6.13
N ALA A 675 21.00 1.96 -5.54
CA ALA A 675 22.13 2.88 -5.37
C ALA A 675 22.80 3.26 -6.70
N GLY A 676 23.12 4.55 -6.88
CA GLY A 676 24.03 5.05 -7.91
C GLY A 676 25.49 4.69 -7.65
N VAL A 677 26.41 5.31 -8.42
CA VAL A 677 27.85 5.03 -8.31
C VAL A 677 28.36 5.33 -6.89
N ARG A 678 29.24 4.45 -6.37
CA ARG A 678 29.36 4.14 -4.93
C ARG A 678 30.64 4.67 -4.26
N VAL A 679 31.59 5.23 -4.99
CA VAL A 679 32.86 5.75 -4.45
C VAL A 679 32.62 7.06 -3.71
N GLY A 680 31.82 7.96 -4.30
CA GLY A 680 31.37 9.19 -3.66
C GLY A 680 32.43 10.28 -3.52
N ALA A 681 33.44 10.34 -4.39
CA ALA A 681 34.50 11.35 -4.30
C ALA A 681 33.97 12.80 -4.44
N TYR A 682 32.88 12.98 -5.19
CA TYR A 682 32.18 14.26 -5.33
C TYR A 682 31.46 14.74 -4.07
N ARG A 683 31.37 13.94 -3.00
CA ARG A 683 30.63 14.26 -1.76
C ARG A 683 31.40 15.21 -0.84
N ASN A 684 31.93 16.29 -1.42
CA ASN A 684 32.54 17.40 -0.72
C ASN A 684 31.82 18.70 -1.07
N ALA A 685 32.04 19.76 -0.28
CA ALA A 685 31.29 21.00 -0.40
C ALA A 685 31.46 21.68 -1.77
N HIS A 686 32.66 21.62 -2.35
CA HIS A 686 32.97 22.26 -3.62
C HIS A 686 32.24 21.58 -4.78
N ASP A 687 32.41 20.26 -4.93
CA ASP A 687 31.88 19.51 -6.06
C ASP A 687 30.35 19.40 -6.00
N LEU A 688 29.77 19.21 -4.81
CA LEU A 688 28.32 19.21 -4.63
C LEU A 688 27.70 20.56 -5.04
N LYS A 689 28.32 21.68 -4.65
CA LYS A 689 27.87 23.02 -5.08
C LYS A 689 27.91 23.12 -6.62
N THR A 690 29.04 22.75 -7.22
CA THR A 690 29.24 22.87 -8.68
C THR A 690 28.25 22.01 -9.45
N LEU A 691 28.09 20.74 -9.07
CA LEU A 691 27.10 19.83 -9.65
C LEU A 691 25.67 20.34 -9.46
N TYR A 692 25.34 20.86 -8.28
CA TYR A 692 24.00 21.37 -7.99
C TYR A 692 23.62 22.54 -8.92
N VAL A 693 24.52 23.51 -9.09
CA VAL A 693 24.31 24.63 -10.03
C VAL A 693 24.24 24.14 -11.47
N LEU A 694 25.14 23.24 -11.86
CA LEU A 694 25.18 22.69 -13.22
C LEU A 694 23.88 21.96 -13.56
N MET A 695 23.40 21.09 -12.67
CA MET A 695 22.16 20.33 -12.90
C MET A 695 20.91 21.24 -12.94
N HIS A 696 20.86 22.33 -12.16
CA HIS A 696 19.76 23.30 -12.25
C HIS A 696 19.71 24.04 -13.59
N ARG A 697 20.84 24.18 -14.29
CA ARG A 697 20.88 24.82 -15.62
C ARG A 697 20.16 23.98 -16.69
N TYR A 698 20.25 22.65 -16.60
CA TYR A 698 19.73 21.72 -17.60
C TYR A 698 18.45 21.01 -17.18
N ILE A 699 18.20 20.86 -15.87
CA ILE A 699 17.00 20.25 -15.29
C ILE A 699 16.20 21.36 -14.58
N ARG A 700 15.40 22.10 -15.35
CA ARG A 700 14.75 23.34 -14.89
C ARG A 700 13.60 23.07 -13.92
N VAL A 701 13.54 23.83 -12.83
CA VAL A 701 12.48 23.70 -11.81
C VAL A 701 11.11 24.03 -12.37
N THR A 702 11.02 24.99 -13.30
CA THR A 702 9.78 25.38 -13.98
C THR A 702 9.15 24.26 -14.80
N GLU A 703 9.90 23.20 -15.11
CA GLU A 703 9.46 22.04 -15.88
C GLU A 703 9.30 20.78 -14.98
N ASP A 704 9.37 20.94 -13.65
CA ASP A 704 9.23 19.81 -12.72
C ASP A 704 7.80 19.25 -12.72
N ILE A 705 7.71 17.92 -12.67
CA ILE A 705 6.42 17.22 -12.69
C ILE A 705 5.87 17.12 -11.27
N GLU A 706 4.72 17.72 -11.02
CA GLU A 706 4.02 17.62 -9.74
C GLU A 706 3.12 16.38 -9.72
N ARG A 707 3.56 15.34 -8.99
CA ARG A 707 2.83 14.07 -8.80
C ARG A 707 2.07 13.99 -7.47
N ALA A 708 2.30 14.93 -6.56
CA ALA A 708 1.71 14.92 -5.22
C ALA A 708 0.18 14.96 -5.28
N GLY A 709 -0.48 14.01 -4.59
CA GLY A 709 -1.95 13.93 -4.53
C GLY A 709 -2.64 13.49 -5.82
N LYS A 710 -1.91 13.03 -6.85
CA LYS A 710 -2.48 12.66 -8.17
C LYS A 710 -2.57 11.14 -8.42
N GLY A 711 -2.47 10.31 -7.37
CA GLY A 711 -2.66 8.85 -7.45
C GLY A 711 -1.39 8.06 -7.80
N VAL A 712 -1.58 6.80 -8.20
CA VAL A 712 -0.50 5.86 -8.56
C VAL A 712 0.04 6.20 -9.94
N TYR A 713 1.36 6.30 -10.06
CA TYR A 713 2.05 6.57 -11.32
C TYR A 713 3.35 5.74 -11.42
N SER A 714 3.81 5.49 -12.64
CA SER A 714 5.15 4.96 -12.90
C SER A 714 6.11 6.14 -13.10
N PRO A 715 7.15 6.30 -12.27
CA PRO A 715 8.12 7.38 -12.43
C PRO A 715 8.84 7.31 -13.79
N THR A 716 9.02 8.47 -14.41
CA THR A 716 9.84 8.63 -15.63
C THR A 716 11.28 9.02 -15.27
N THR A 717 12.19 9.00 -16.24
CA THR A 717 13.56 9.54 -16.08
C THR A 717 13.54 10.98 -15.57
N ARG A 718 12.58 11.80 -16.04
CA ARG A 718 12.41 13.19 -15.58
C ARG A 718 12.03 13.29 -14.11
N ASP A 719 11.13 12.42 -13.64
CA ASP A 719 10.70 12.32 -12.23
C ASP A 719 11.91 11.95 -11.33
N ASN A 720 12.75 11.02 -11.77
CA ASN A 720 13.97 10.63 -11.03
C ASN A 720 15.02 11.75 -11.07
N ALA A 721 15.19 12.43 -12.20
CA ALA A 721 16.20 13.47 -12.37
C ALA A 721 15.91 14.74 -11.54
N GLN A 722 14.63 15.17 -11.41
CA GLN A 722 14.29 16.28 -10.49
C GLN A 722 14.61 15.94 -9.04
N GLU A 723 14.35 14.69 -8.62
CA GLU A 723 14.62 14.22 -7.26
C GLU A 723 16.13 14.13 -7.00
N ALA A 724 16.89 13.60 -7.96
CA ALA A 724 18.34 13.52 -7.91
C ALA A 724 18.99 14.92 -7.86
N ARG A 725 18.52 15.86 -8.67
CA ARG A 725 18.95 17.28 -8.65
C ARG A 725 18.77 17.90 -7.25
N ASN A 726 17.62 17.67 -6.62
CA ASN A 726 17.33 18.20 -5.28
C ASN A 726 18.17 17.50 -4.20
N THR A 727 18.47 16.22 -4.39
CA THR A 727 19.27 15.42 -3.45
C THR A 727 20.71 15.92 -3.31
N LEU A 728 21.32 16.48 -4.37
CA LEU A 728 22.66 17.07 -4.30
C LEU A 728 22.78 18.14 -3.19
N PHE A 729 21.78 19.00 -3.03
CA PHE A 729 21.81 20.00 -1.95
C PHE A 729 21.58 19.38 -0.58
N ASN A 730 20.72 18.35 -0.48
CA ASN A 730 20.57 17.62 0.78
C ASN A 730 21.91 16.99 1.21
N MET A 731 22.67 16.42 0.27
CA MET A 731 24.03 15.94 0.56
C MET A 731 24.96 17.06 1.03
N LEU A 732 24.86 18.26 0.43
CA LEU A 732 25.66 19.42 0.84
C LEU A 732 25.32 19.88 2.27
N ILE A 733 24.06 19.80 2.70
CA ILE A 733 23.63 20.10 4.07
C ILE A 733 24.34 19.22 5.09
N GLU A 734 24.54 17.94 4.75
CA GLU A 734 25.14 16.95 5.64
C GLU A 734 26.68 17.06 5.71
N VAL A 735 27.34 17.78 4.79
CA VAL A 735 28.79 18.01 4.86
C VAL A 735 29.10 18.96 6.03
N PRO A 736 29.91 18.55 7.02
CA PRO A 736 30.26 19.41 8.15
C PRO A 736 31.35 20.44 7.79
N GLY A 737 31.39 21.53 8.54
CA GLY A 737 32.51 22.47 8.52
C GLY A 737 32.35 23.72 7.63
N PRO A 738 33.39 24.59 7.63
CA PRO A 738 33.31 25.94 7.07
C PRO A 738 33.12 25.96 5.55
N ASP A 739 33.62 24.96 4.83
CA ASP A 739 33.52 24.89 3.38
C ASP A 739 32.07 24.65 2.92
N ALA A 740 31.31 23.81 3.65
CA ALA A 740 29.90 23.59 3.40
C ALA A 740 29.07 24.85 3.67
N TYR A 741 29.37 25.56 4.77
CA TYR A 741 28.78 26.86 5.07
C TYR A 741 29.05 27.88 3.95
N ALA A 742 30.31 28.00 3.52
CA ALA A 742 30.70 28.91 2.45
C ALA A 742 30.01 28.57 1.12
N ALA A 743 29.90 27.29 0.78
CA ALA A 743 29.17 26.81 -0.39
C ALA A 743 27.69 27.20 -0.35
N MET A 744 27.01 27.00 0.79
CA MET A 744 25.59 27.41 0.95
C MET A 744 25.42 28.92 0.88
N LYS A 745 26.34 29.70 1.48
CA LYS A 745 26.34 31.18 1.38
C LYS A 745 26.58 31.68 -0.04
N ALA A 746 27.40 30.99 -0.82
CA ALA A 746 27.55 31.30 -2.24
C ALA A 746 26.27 30.98 -3.02
N LEU A 747 25.63 29.83 -2.75
CA LEU A 747 24.36 29.46 -3.37
C LEU A 747 23.24 30.45 -3.04
N GLU A 748 23.18 30.98 -1.81
CA GLU A 748 22.25 32.07 -1.44
C GLU A 748 22.35 33.29 -2.39
N GLN A 749 23.53 33.57 -2.94
CA GLN A 749 23.75 34.68 -3.89
C GLN A 749 23.51 34.24 -5.35
N GLU A 750 23.99 33.05 -5.69
CA GLU A 750 24.20 32.59 -7.07
C GLU A 750 23.08 31.68 -7.60
N HIS A 751 22.17 31.18 -6.74
CA HIS A 751 21.18 30.19 -7.16
C HIS A 751 20.32 30.70 -8.34
N PRO A 752 20.12 29.89 -9.40
CA PRO A 752 19.32 30.29 -10.56
C PRO A 752 17.88 30.68 -10.20
N GLU A 753 17.29 30.01 -9.21
CA GLU A 753 15.92 30.27 -8.75
C GLU A 753 15.91 31.11 -7.46
N PRO A 754 15.37 32.35 -7.47
CA PRO A 754 15.41 33.25 -6.31
C PRO A 754 14.69 32.72 -5.06
N GLU A 755 13.61 31.94 -5.21
CA GLU A 755 12.83 31.44 -4.08
C GLU A 755 13.66 30.55 -3.14
N TYR A 756 14.56 29.74 -3.69
CA TYR A 756 15.44 28.84 -2.95
C TYR A 756 16.54 29.55 -2.16
N ARG A 757 16.89 30.80 -2.50
CA ARG A 757 17.96 31.55 -1.84
C ARG A 757 17.66 31.78 -0.35
N SER A 758 16.40 32.07 -0.03
CA SER A 758 15.94 32.24 1.35
C SER A 758 16.12 30.97 2.18
N TRP A 759 15.85 29.81 1.58
CA TRP A 759 16.02 28.51 2.20
C TRP A 759 17.50 28.15 2.37
N MET A 760 18.36 28.49 1.41
CA MET A 760 19.81 28.32 1.51
C MET A 760 20.41 29.14 2.66
N ALA A 761 19.96 30.38 2.85
CA ALA A 761 20.37 31.22 3.97
C ALA A 761 20.01 30.58 5.32
N LEU A 762 18.80 30.00 5.42
CA LEU A 762 18.36 29.27 6.60
C LEU A 762 19.24 28.03 6.86
N ARG A 763 19.53 27.23 5.83
CA ARG A 763 20.36 26.03 5.95
C ARG A 763 21.82 26.35 6.29
N ALA A 764 22.38 27.41 5.71
CA ALA A 764 23.70 27.91 6.08
C ALA A 764 23.77 28.28 7.57
N ARG A 765 22.75 28.98 8.08
CA ARG A 765 22.67 29.30 9.52
C ARG A 765 22.54 28.06 10.39
N GLN A 766 21.74 27.07 9.98
CA GLN A 766 21.61 25.81 10.70
C GLN A 766 22.94 25.04 10.73
N ARG A 767 23.66 24.93 9.61
CA ARG A 767 25.00 24.34 9.53
C ARG A 767 25.99 25.04 10.46
N ALA A 768 26.04 26.37 10.42
CA ALA A 768 26.90 27.15 11.30
C ALA A 768 26.57 26.94 12.80
N THR A 769 25.29 26.74 13.13
CA THR A 769 24.86 26.44 14.51
C THR A 769 25.34 25.04 14.91
N GLN A 770 25.11 24.04 14.06
CA GLN A 770 25.53 22.66 14.31
C GLN A 770 27.06 22.49 14.36
N ASP A 771 27.81 23.26 13.57
CA ASP A 771 29.29 23.28 13.63
C ASP A 771 29.83 24.00 14.87
N ALA A 772 29.05 24.94 15.42
CA ALA A 772 29.42 25.67 16.63
C ALA A 772 29.08 24.92 17.92
N ASP A 773 28.15 23.95 17.87
CA ASP A 773 27.85 23.07 18.99
C ASP A 773 29.08 22.21 19.32
N GLU A 774 29.47 22.18 20.59
CA GLU A 774 30.61 21.37 21.02
C GLU A 774 30.32 19.89 20.72
N PRO A 775 31.31 19.15 20.15
CA PRO A 775 31.13 17.72 19.92
C PRO A 775 30.85 17.03 21.26
N LEU A 776 29.91 16.07 21.24
CA LEU A 776 29.61 15.23 22.39
C LEU A 776 30.92 14.70 23.00
N TRP A 777 31.02 14.77 24.33
CA TRP A 777 32.22 14.33 25.01
C TRP A 777 32.48 12.85 24.72
N SER A 778 33.69 12.53 24.27
CA SER A 778 34.10 11.14 24.11
C SER A 778 34.10 10.43 25.47
N VAL A 779 34.02 9.10 25.44
CA VAL A 779 34.11 8.27 26.66
C VAL A 779 35.42 8.57 27.42
N GLU A 780 36.52 8.88 26.73
CA GLU A 780 37.75 9.33 27.37
C GLU A 780 37.61 10.71 28.02
N ARG A 781 37.02 11.69 27.33
CA ARG A 781 36.78 13.04 27.90
C ARG A 781 35.88 13.01 29.12
N VAL A 782 34.83 12.18 29.12
CA VAL A 782 33.97 11.95 30.29
C VAL A 782 34.77 11.31 31.42
N ARG A 783 35.60 10.30 31.13
CA ARG A 783 36.48 9.67 32.14
C ARG A 783 37.49 10.64 32.73
N ASP A 784 38.09 11.49 31.91
CA ASP A 784 39.09 12.47 32.35
C ASP A 784 38.45 13.59 33.17
N PHE A 785 37.25 14.05 32.79
CA PHE A 785 36.49 14.99 33.60
C PHE A 785 36.10 14.42 34.97
N VAL A 786 35.62 13.16 35.02
CA VAL A 786 35.32 12.47 36.28
C VAL A 786 36.57 12.29 37.14
N ARG A 787 37.75 12.09 36.54
CA ARG A 787 39.03 12.04 37.26
C ARG A 787 39.51 13.41 37.75
N MET A 788 39.19 14.49 37.03
CA MET A 788 39.59 15.86 37.37
C MET A 788 38.68 16.52 38.41
N ASN A 789 37.48 15.99 38.66
CA ASN A 789 36.56 16.45 39.71
C ASN A 789 36.26 15.33 40.73
N PRO A 790 37.12 15.10 41.74
CA PRO A 790 36.91 14.04 42.74
C PRO A 790 35.82 14.36 43.78
N ALA A 791 35.11 15.48 43.67
CA ALA A 791 34.34 16.05 44.79
C ALA A 791 33.01 15.34 45.12
N ASP A 792 32.49 14.45 44.27
CA ASP A 792 31.18 13.81 44.49
C ASP A 792 31.20 12.27 44.59
N SER A 793 32.37 11.62 44.66
CA SER A 793 32.44 10.16 44.86
C SER A 793 32.48 9.72 46.34
N ALA A 794 32.21 10.63 47.27
CA ALA A 794 32.21 10.36 48.71
C ALA A 794 30.92 10.83 49.41
N ALA A 795 29.75 10.43 48.91
CA ALA A 795 28.53 10.32 49.72
C ALA A 795 27.47 9.43 49.06
N SER A 796 27.25 8.25 49.68
CA SER A 796 26.15 7.27 49.50
C SER A 796 26.47 6.05 48.64
#